data_AF-A0A7D9E666-F1
#
_entry.id   AF-A0A7D9E666-F1
#
_cell.length_a   1.000
_cell.length_b   1.000
_cell.length_c   1.000
_cell.angle_alpha   90.00
_cell.angle_beta   90.00
_cell.angle_gamma   90.00
#
_symmetry.space_group_name_H-M   'P 1'
#
loop_
_entity.id
_entity.type
_entity.pdbx_description
1 polymer ?
#
loop_
_entity_poly.entity_id
_entity_poly.type
_entity_poly.pdbx_seq_one_letter_code
_entity_poly.pdbx_strand_id
1 'polypeptide(L)'
;MCTIVIKAFKSLKAIKKPKNISKIHHHEGVNIKACIDAITAPESMALLSSTYASTMPHWLTKSFFTPDLERHILEEHLYCDDSGVRHMRTMDNLHLINFMELQLKSKEEFATAYDMALAGGLKKYLKKFVVVQPGDWPSQFYGRQIVYEYVTRQTKKFQINSGSITSNGPTSSTPRQPMLNVPAPSITSVVPTMGPLHISLNSREHIFMSFKPFFRKVYCHLFPRCKLAETPKAWRINLILEIVYGGWTLIRERAKVLFQYSKDLQYGTLLNLLDNYLPLVLSIYTITFKTNNFKEYYNAMVRIWVMFVCLKRRHYNKAPLVWLSCTNHWAKNYSELYDHFCKWPTIFDEYPVENTHSILRAQTKPSDTAEKLTNRAKSIFESKQRQANFRSIFTPPKQFNFSQQQLQFLKAKCAQFLTSILSMIHSKPGSASLSTEKKTRYVCLPDIFGMIKMKYIILPLGFNATTVPNKNCRCDNKSCTVHNPNEPWQLFQGCWHSFHKTCLNGTPSCPLCKELLTKQVQELGLVAKEAILHPRNDRVTSTNDCTDADTEDTTTMKAPEIPECVDLQKINETVNDINSKISSLTSPPQPCQENITHAEVPVQHVVTRPANDQSHAQNNMSQEEAQPSKMRSKPVRQTPQQRIEVVTRNDLPGITEWLLPTNICQTRICGKTLASNACTIIAALCCRSFLKRELEIPLDAELGNAINKFKQLIMTGNMLYGGLRILCNQPNLEVCDVVKKIVDLKLRMVKDLGFFYAEDIYETLCQLLQCEGRQAGVLIFPPDKSVALLADNEEVAVFDSHEHGQNGGIITVCRSKNIDDFFLLSSDKWVIRWLQLFTTCIG
;
A
#
# COMPACT_ATOMS: atom_id res chain seq x y z
N MET A 1 -10.06 -15.64 22.16
CA MET A 1 -8.76 -15.27 22.73
C MET A 1 -8.47 -13.82 22.43
N CYS A 2 -7.90 -13.09 23.38
CA CYS A 2 -7.37 -11.75 23.20
C CYS A 2 -5.84 -11.81 23.00
N THR A 3 -5.31 -10.88 22.21
CA THR A 3 -3.88 -10.74 21.94
C THR A 3 -3.48 -9.29 22.18
N ILE A 4 -2.52 -9.07 23.07
CA ILE A 4 -2.01 -7.74 23.40
C ILE A 4 -0.54 -7.69 22.99
N VAL A 5 -0.25 -6.98 21.89
CA VAL A 5 1.11 -6.78 21.35
C VAL A 5 1.48 -5.31 21.25
N ILE A 6 2.77 -5.00 21.37
CA ILE A 6 3.36 -3.69 21.06
C ILE A 6 4.41 -3.87 19.97
N LYS A 7 4.24 -3.21 18.83
CA LYS A 7 5.29 -3.06 17.80
C LYS A 7 6.16 -1.86 18.16
N ALA A 8 7.46 -2.06 18.32
CA ALA A 8 8.43 -0.99 18.53
C ALA A 8 9.16 -0.64 17.23
N PHE A 9 9.27 0.66 16.92
CA PHE A 9 9.96 1.17 15.74
C PHE A 9 11.22 1.92 16.16
N LYS A 10 12.33 1.19 16.39
CA LYS A 10 13.58 1.74 16.96
C LYS A 10 14.17 2.93 16.19
N SER A 11 14.01 2.96 14.88
CA SER A 11 14.48 4.05 13.99
C SER A 11 13.58 5.29 13.97
N LEU A 12 12.44 5.29 14.67
CA LEU A 12 11.50 6.40 14.70
C LEU A 12 11.49 7.09 16.07
N LYS A 13 11.52 8.42 16.06
CA LYS A 13 11.42 9.26 17.25
C LYS A 13 10.07 9.05 17.95
N ALA A 14 10.09 8.65 19.22
CA ALA A 14 8.88 8.52 20.02
C ALA A 14 8.15 9.88 20.18
N ILE A 15 6.86 9.90 19.83
CA ILE A 15 5.95 11.06 19.96
C ILE A 15 5.77 11.37 21.45
N LYS A 16 6.19 12.56 21.89
CA LYS A 16 6.19 12.94 23.32
C LYS A 16 4.77 13.11 23.85
N LYS A 17 4.55 12.99 25.16
CA LYS A 17 3.27 13.35 25.78
C LYS A 17 3.16 14.88 25.87
N PRO A 18 2.17 15.54 25.24
CA PRO A 18 1.96 16.98 25.38
C PRO A 18 1.50 17.34 26.80
N LYS A 19 1.89 18.55 27.27
CA LYS A 19 1.48 19.05 28.61
C LYS A 19 -0.04 19.15 28.79
N ASN A 20 -0.78 19.52 27.73
CA ASN A 20 -2.24 19.55 27.74
C ASN A 20 -2.78 18.43 26.85
N ILE A 21 -3.59 17.54 27.42
CA ILE A 21 -4.11 16.35 26.75
C ILE A 21 -5.16 16.68 25.67
N SER A 22 -5.75 17.88 25.72
CA SER A 22 -6.65 18.38 24.66
C SER A 22 -5.97 18.47 23.29
N LYS A 23 -4.63 18.52 23.23
CA LYS A 23 -3.86 18.42 21.98
C LYS A 23 -4.00 17.07 21.28
N ILE A 24 -4.21 15.99 22.05
CA ILE A 24 -4.45 14.64 21.51
C ILE A 24 -5.94 14.42 21.24
N HIS A 25 -6.80 14.78 22.21
CA HIS A 25 -8.22 14.44 22.20
C HIS A 25 -9.08 15.71 22.19
N HIS A 26 -9.84 15.92 21.12
CA HIS A 26 -10.81 17.02 21.05
C HIS A 26 -11.94 16.76 22.05
N HIS A 27 -12.15 17.67 23.00
CA HIS A 27 -13.05 17.46 24.16
C HIS A 27 -14.48 16.98 23.81
N GLU A 28 -15.00 17.32 22.63
CA GLU A 28 -16.30 16.85 22.13
C GLU A 28 -16.34 15.42 21.55
N GLY A 29 -15.23 14.66 21.53
CA GLY A 29 -15.17 13.33 20.91
C GLY A 29 -15.09 13.35 19.38
N VAL A 30 -16.01 14.09 18.73
CA VAL A 30 -16.06 14.32 17.28
C VAL A 30 -16.37 15.80 17.03
N ASN A 31 -15.44 16.52 16.38
CA ASN A 31 -15.66 17.88 15.91
C ASN A 31 -16.40 17.82 14.57
N ILE A 32 -17.73 17.85 14.64
CA ILE A 32 -18.61 17.67 13.47
C ILE A 32 -18.36 18.77 12.43
N LYS A 33 -18.11 20.02 12.85
CA LYS A 33 -17.78 21.12 11.93
C LYS A 33 -16.48 20.85 11.16
N ALA A 34 -15.42 20.37 11.82
CA ALA A 34 -14.17 20.03 11.13
C ALA A 34 -14.31 18.88 10.12
N CYS A 35 -15.32 18.02 10.27
CA CYS A 35 -15.67 17.01 9.27
C CYS A 35 -16.48 17.60 8.10
N ILE A 36 -17.46 18.48 8.38
CA ILE A 36 -18.21 19.20 7.33
C ILE A 36 -17.24 20.03 6.48
N ASP A 37 -16.38 20.82 7.13
CA ASP A 37 -15.43 21.72 6.48
C ASP A 37 -14.46 20.96 5.55
N ALA A 38 -14.03 19.75 5.93
CA ALA A 38 -13.12 18.93 5.12
C ALA A 38 -13.82 18.16 3.99
N ILE A 39 -14.99 17.58 4.25
CA ILE A 39 -15.75 16.80 3.25
C ILE A 39 -16.38 17.74 2.20
N THR A 40 -16.79 18.94 2.60
CA THR A 40 -17.47 19.91 1.73
C THR A 40 -16.56 21.05 1.26
N ALA A 41 -15.25 20.95 1.51
CA ALA A 41 -14.23 21.83 0.94
C ALA A 41 -14.31 21.85 -0.60
N PRO A 42 -13.97 22.98 -1.26
CA PRO A 42 -14.00 23.07 -2.72
C PRO A 42 -13.21 21.96 -3.42
N GLU A 43 -12.00 21.63 -2.93
CA GLU A 43 -11.16 20.55 -3.46
C GLU A 43 -11.83 19.18 -3.32
N SER A 44 -12.28 18.82 -2.11
CA SER A 44 -13.00 17.57 -1.84
C SER A 44 -14.25 17.41 -2.70
N MET A 45 -15.04 18.49 -2.85
CA MET A 45 -16.26 18.49 -3.66
C MET A 45 -15.97 18.43 -5.17
N ALA A 46 -14.90 19.08 -5.65
CA ALA A 46 -14.46 18.97 -7.04
C ALA A 46 -14.00 17.54 -7.36
N LEU A 47 -13.21 16.91 -6.46
CA LEU A 47 -12.85 15.50 -6.57
C LEU A 47 -14.11 14.62 -6.61
N LEU A 48 -15.01 14.73 -5.63
CA LEU A 48 -16.24 13.93 -5.52
C LEU A 48 -17.22 14.12 -6.70
N SER A 49 -17.08 15.20 -7.47
CA SER A 49 -17.90 15.44 -8.67
C SER A 49 -17.48 14.58 -9.87
N SER A 50 -16.29 13.97 -9.82
CA SER A 50 -15.79 12.98 -10.78
C SER A 50 -15.60 11.60 -10.13
N THR A 51 -15.64 10.56 -10.97
CA THR A 51 -15.30 9.19 -10.57
C THR A 51 -13.86 9.11 -10.06
N TYR A 52 -13.58 8.27 -9.07
CA TYR A 52 -12.26 8.19 -8.45
C TYR A 52 -11.13 7.98 -9.48
N ALA A 53 -11.27 7.05 -10.42
CA ALA A 53 -10.26 6.79 -11.44
C ALA A 53 -9.99 7.98 -12.37
N SER A 54 -10.96 8.87 -12.59
CA SER A 54 -10.75 10.14 -13.32
C SER A 54 -10.02 11.21 -12.51
N THR A 55 -9.79 10.99 -11.21
CA THR A 55 -9.09 11.91 -10.31
C THR A 55 -7.79 11.35 -9.74
N MET A 56 -7.44 10.10 -10.04
CA MET A 56 -6.19 9.51 -9.60
C MET A 56 -5.01 10.19 -10.31
N PRO A 57 -3.97 10.63 -9.59
CA PRO A 57 -2.77 11.15 -10.24
C PRO A 57 -2.08 10.04 -11.06
N HIS A 58 -1.43 10.41 -12.16
CA HIS A 58 -0.85 9.45 -13.13
C HIS A 58 0.05 8.37 -12.50
N TRP A 59 0.81 8.70 -11.44
CA TRP A 59 1.63 7.73 -10.72
C TRP A 59 0.78 6.63 -10.06
N LEU A 60 -0.37 6.98 -9.48
CA LEU A 60 -1.27 6.03 -8.80
C LEU A 60 -1.95 5.12 -9.83
N THR A 61 -2.39 5.68 -10.95
CA THR A 61 -2.90 4.89 -12.09
C THR A 61 -1.85 3.92 -12.61
N LYS A 62 -0.58 4.35 -12.75
CA LYS A 62 0.52 3.46 -13.15
C LYS A 62 0.82 2.37 -12.10
N SER A 63 0.70 2.67 -10.81
CA SER A 63 0.99 1.74 -9.71
C SER A 63 0.15 0.45 -9.78
N PHE A 64 -1.13 0.51 -10.18
CA PHE A 64 -1.98 -0.69 -10.33
C PHE A 64 -1.38 -1.75 -11.26
N PHE A 65 -0.67 -1.34 -12.31
CA PHE A 65 -0.13 -2.24 -13.34
C PHE A 65 1.34 -2.62 -13.07
N THR A 66 1.86 -2.34 -11.87
CA THR A 66 3.18 -2.84 -11.46
C THR A 66 3.03 -4.26 -10.89
N PRO A 67 3.84 -5.25 -11.33
CA PRO A 67 3.64 -6.66 -10.94
C PRO A 67 3.59 -6.92 -9.43
N ASP A 68 4.37 -6.17 -8.64
CA ASP A 68 4.42 -6.33 -7.19
C ASP A 68 3.19 -5.75 -6.49
N LEU A 69 2.62 -4.65 -6.98
CA LEU A 69 1.38 -4.10 -6.43
C LEU A 69 0.14 -4.88 -6.90
N GLU A 70 0.14 -5.38 -8.14
CA GLU A 70 -0.83 -6.37 -8.64
C GLU A 70 -0.82 -7.63 -7.74
N ARG A 71 0.37 -8.14 -7.40
CA ARG A 71 0.54 -9.20 -6.41
C ARG A 71 -0.01 -8.81 -5.03
N HIS A 72 0.39 -7.65 -4.48
CA HIS A 72 -0.10 -7.17 -3.16
C HIS A 72 -1.62 -6.99 -3.09
N ILE A 73 -2.30 -6.76 -4.21
CA ILE A 73 -3.77 -6.64 -4.28
C ILE A 73 -4.44 -7.99 -4.14
N LEU A 74 -3.94 -9.01 -4.85
CA LEU A 74 -4.40 -10.39 -4.74
C LEU A 74 -4.09 -10.96 -3.34
N GLU A 75 -2.84 -10.81 -2.91
CA GLU A 75 -2.27 -11.35 -1.67
C GLU A 75 -2.58 -10.51 -0.41
N GLU A 76 -3.53 -9.56 -0.44
CA GLU A 76 -3.83 -8.71 0.72
C GLU A 76 -4.24 -9.51 1.99
N HIS A 77 -4.82 -10.69 1.79
CA HIS A 77 -5.20 -11.65 2.85
C HIS A 77 -4.11 -12.69 3.17
N LEU A 78 -2.97 -12.67 2.48
CA LEU A 78 -1.80 -13.48 2.82
C LEU A 78 -0.87 -12.66 3.72
N TYR A 79 -0.73 -13.11 4.97
CA TYR A 79 0.12 -12.49 5.98
C TYR A 79 1.59 -12.87 5.77
N CYS A 80 2.11 -12.59 4.58
CA CYS A 80 3.47 -12.89 4.14
C CYS A 80 4.28 -11.59 4.03
N ASP A 81 5.38 -11.51 4.79
CA ASP A 81 6.20 -10.30 4.92
C ASP A 81 7.11 -10.02 3.71
N ASP A 82 6.80 -10.55 2.52
CA ASP A 82 7.57 -10.33 1.28
C ASP A 82 7.13 -9.11 0.47
N SER A 83 6.07 -8.42 0.92
CA SER A 83 5.67 -7.14 0.36
C SER A 83 6.74 -6.05 0.57
N GLY A 84 7.07 -5.28 -0.47
CA GLY A 84 8.22 -4.35 -0.52
C GLY A 84 8.29 -3.20 0.52
N VAL A 85 7.40 -3.14 1.51
CA VAL A 85 7.46 -2.20 2.65
C VAL A 85 8.46 -2.72 3.70
N ARG A 86 9.73 -2.85 3.27
CA ARG A 86 10.83 -3.72 3.78
C ARG A 86 11.18 -3.70 5.28
N HIS A 87 10.58 -2.84 6.12
CA HIS A 87 10.91 -2.73 7.56
C HIS A 87 9.73 -2.51 8.52
N MET A 88 8.57 -2.04 8.04
CA MET A 88 7.53 -1.51 8.93
C MET A 88 6.42 -2.52 9.22
N ARG A 89 6.16 -3.46 8.29
CA ARG A 89 5.16 -4.54 8.44
C ARG A 89 5.74 -5.84 9.02
N THR A 90 7.06 -5.97 9.14
CA THR A 90 7.71 -7.19 9.67
C THR A 90 7.31 -7.49 11.12
N MET A 91 7.54 -8.71 11.59
CA MET A 91 7.33 -9.08 13.00
C MET A 91 8.46 -8.64 13.94
N ASP A 92 9.53 -8.00 13.44
CA ASP A 92 10.69 -7.58 14.25
C ASP A 92 10.31 -6.56 15.33
N ASN A 93 10.83 -6.73 16.55
CA ASN A 93 10.51 -5.86 17.69
C ASN A 93 8.99 -5.79 17.99
N LEU A 94 8.24 -6.85 17.67
CA LEU A 94 6.88 -7.06 18.14
C LEU A 94 6.92 -7.81 19.48
N HIS A 95 6.41 -7.18 20.53
CA HIS A 95 6.43 -7.72 21.89
C HIS A 95 5.02 -8.13 22.31
N LEU A 96 4.81 -9.43 22.57
CA LEU A 96 3.60 -9.92 23.22
C LEU A 96 3.62 -9.50 24.70
N ILE A 97 2.67 -8.67 25.12
CA ILE A 97 2.43 -8.40 26.54
C ILE A 97 1.67 -9.59 27.15
N ASN A 98 0.59 -10.03 26.49
CA ASN A 98 -0.23 -11.13 26.97
C ASN A 98 -1.09 -11.75 25.86
N PHE A 99 -1.43 -13.02 26.01
CA PHE A 99 -2.40 -13.77 25.21
C PHE A 99 -3.30 -14.55 26.19
N MET A 100 -4.61 -14.47 26.05
CA MET A 100 -5.54 -14.96 27.09
C MET A 100 -6.94 -15.28 26.56
N GLU A 101 -7.76 -15.93 27.39
CA GLU A 101 -9.19 -16.06 27.16
C GLU A 101 -9.94 -14.78 27.58
N LEU A 102 -10.37 -14.03 26.57
CA LEU A 102 -11.18 -12.83 26.63
C LEU A 102 -11.78 -12.65 25.22
N GLN A 103 -13.01 -12.15 25.10
CA GLN A 103 -13.74 -12.07 23.83
C GLN A 103 -13.67 -10.69 23.17
N LEU A 104 -13.39 -9.62 23.93
CA LEU A 104 -13.33 -8.24 23.43
C LEU A 104 -14.63 -7.78 22.73
N LYS A 105 -15.77 -8.13 23.31
CA LYS A 105 -17.12 -7.76 22.85
C LYS A 105 -17.77 -6.66 23.70
N SER A 106 -17.28 -6.39 24.91
CA SER A 106 -17.77 -5.30 25.76
C SER A 106 -16.68 -4.29 26.15
N LYS A 107 -17.12 -3.11 26.64
CA LYS A 107 -16.22 -2.06 27.13
C LYS A 107 -15.40 -2.53 28.34
N GLU A 108 -16.00 -3.34 29.19
CA GLU A 108 -15.40 -3.90 30.41
C GLU A 108 -14.26 -4.87 30.06
N GLU A 109 -14.42 -5.69 29.02
CA GLU A 109 -13.33 -6.53 28.51
C GLU A 109 -12.16 -5.69 27.97
N PHE A 110 -12.44 -4.59 27.25
CA PHE A 110 -11.37 -3.67 26.82
C PHE A 110 -10.69 -2.94 27.99
N ALA A 111 -11.42 -2.63 29.07
CA ALA A 111 -10.82 -2.08 30.29
C ALA A 111 -9.85 -3.09 30.93
N THR A 112 -10.28 -4.34 31.11
CA THR A 112 -9.42 -5.45 31.58
C THR A 112 -8.18 -5.62 30.71
N ALA A 113 -8.33 -5.59 29.38
CA ALA A 113 -7.19 -5.67 28.46
C ALA A 113 -6.22 -4.49 28.61
N TYR A 114 -6.71 -3.25 28.79
CA TYR A 114 -5.84 -2.10 29.08
C TYR A 114 -5.16 -2.21 30.43
N ASP A 115 -5.83 -2.64 31.50
CA ASP A 115 -5.22 -2.75 32.81
C ASP A 115 -4.07 -3.76 32.81
N MET A 116 -4.23 -4.88 32.09
CA MET A 116 -3.15 -5.85 31.84
C MET A 116 -2.02 -5.26 31.00
N ALA A 117 -2.33 -4.52 29.92
CA ALA A 117 -1.32 -3.85 29.11
C ALA A 117 -0.52 -2.81 29.93
N LEU A 118 -1.21 -2.03 30.75
CA LEU A 118 -0.65 -1.01 31.65
C LEU A 118 0.23 -1.64 32.73
N ALA A 119 -0.19 -2.78 33.31
CA ALA A 119 0.60 -3.56 34.26
C ALA A 119 1.88 -4.11 33.60
N GLY A 120 1.79 -4.60 32.35
CA GLY A 120 2.89 -5.05 31.50
C GLY A 120 3.84 -3.95 31.01
N GLY A 121 4.11 -2.93 31.84
CA GLY A 121 5.12 -1.89 31.60
C GLY A 121 4.63 -0.67 30.81
N LEU A 122 3.58 -0.79 29.98
CA LEU A 122 3.08 0.30 29.12
C LEU A 122 2.73 1.58 29.92
N LYS A 123 2.28 1.44 31.17
CA LYS A 123 1.98 2.56 32.08
C LYS A 123 3.19 3.49 32.34
N LYS A 124 4.43 2.98 32.27
CA LYS A 124 5.67 3.78 32.37
C LYS A 124 5.91 4.58 31.09
N TYR A 125 5.74 3.96 29.92
CA TYR A 125 5.91 4.61 28.61
C TYR A 125 4.90 5.74 28.39
N LEU A 126 3.61 5.46 28.67
CA LEU A 126 2.49 6.41 28.58
C LEU A 126 2.52 7.57 29.60
N LYS A 127 3.53 7.65 30.49
CA LYS A 127 3.82 8.88 31.24
C LYS A 127 4.62 9.89 30.43
N LYS A 128 5.41 9.44 29.45
CA LYS A 128 6.38 10.24 28.67
C LYS A 128 5.99 10.40 27.20
N PHE A 129 5.24 9.46 26.62
CA PHE A 129 4.99 9.34 25.19
C PHE A 129 3.52 9.01 24.87
N VAL A 130 3.15 9.20 23.59
CA VAL A 130 1.87 8.79 23.01
C VAL A 130 2.01 7.40 22.37
N VAL A 131 0.96 6.59 22.41
CA VAL A 131 0.85 5.33 21.66
C VAL A 131 -0.42 5.34 20.82
N VAL A 132 -0.31 5.04 19.53
CA VAL A 132 -1.47 4.89 18.64
C VAL A 132 -1.87 3.41 18.61
N GLN A 133 -3.18 3.16 18.65
CA GLN A 133 -3.78 1.83 18.61
C GLN A 133 -4.74 1.75 17.41
N PRO A 134 -4.28 1.26 16.25
CA PRO A 134 -5.17 0.91 15.14
C PRO A 134 -6.01 -0.34 15.48
N GLY A 135 -7.14 -0.50 14.78
CA GLY A 135 -7.97 -1.70 14.83
C GLY A 135 -9.38 -1.48 14.29
N ASP A 136 -10.07 -2.57 13.95
CA ASP A 136 -11.49 -2.52 13.57
C ASP A 136 -12.39 -2.17 14.77
N TRP A 137 -13.69 -2.03 14.51
CA TRP A 137 -14.74 -2.25 15.48
C TRP A 137 -14.65 -3.67 16.07
N PRO A 138 -14.78 -3.87 17.39
CA PRO A 138 -15.09 -2.85 18.40
C PRO A 138 -13.86 -2.16 19.02
N SER A 139 -12.63 -2.60 18.71
CA SER A 139 -11.38 -2.12 19.32
C SER A 139 -11.20 -0.61 19.28
N GLN A 140 -11.37 0.03 18.12
CA GLN A 140 -11.24 1.49 17.98
C GLN A 140 -12.37 2.29 18.67
N PHE A 141 -13.43 1.61 19.11
CA PHE A 141 -14.64 2.21 19.67
C PHE A 141 -14.67 2.10 21.19
N TYR A 142 -14.60 0.90 21.76
CA TYR A 142 -14.53 0.75 23.23
C TYR A 142 -13.24 1.34 23.78
N GLY A 143 -12.11 1.20 23.07
CA GLY A 143 -10.88 1.90 23.39
C GLY A 143 -11.06 3.41 23.51
N ARG A 144 -11.84 3.99 22.59
CA ARG A 144 -12.17 5.42 22.58
C ARG A 144 -13.11 5.82 23.71
N GLN A 145 -14.17 5.04 23.99
CA GLN A 145 -15.04 5.30 25.13
C GLN A 145 -14.26 5.33 26.46
N ILE A 146 -13.34 4.38 26.66
CA ILE A 146 -12.50 4.29 27.86
C ILE A 146 -11.60 5.52 27.98
N VAL A 147 -10.90 5.90 26.91
CA VAL A 147 -10.07 7.12 26.89
C VAL A 147 -10.91 8.38 27.18
N TYR A 148 -12.08 8.52 26.54
CA TYR A 148 -12.92 9.71 26.67
C TYR A 148 -13.62 9.84 28.03
N GLU A 149 -13.86 8.73 28.75
CA GLU A 149 -14.30 8.76 30.15
C GLU A 149 -13.30 9.50 31.05
N TYR A 150 -11.99 9.33 30.83
CA TYR A 150 -10.96 10.06 31.57
C TYR A 150 -10.71 11.48 31.06
N VAL A 151 -10.88 11.74 29.76
CA VAL A 151 -10.76 13.10 29.19
C VAL A 151 -11.91 13.99 29.68
N THR A 152 -13.16 13.55 29.54
CA THR A 152 -14.35 14.33 29.94
C THR A 152 -14.41 14.62 31.43
N ARG A 153 -13.99 13.68 32.29
CA ARG A 153 -13.84 13.90 33.75
C ARG A 153 -12.86 15.02 34.09
N GLN A 154 -11.78 15.18 33.33
CA GLN A 154 -10.84 16.30 33.51
C GLN A 154 -11.46 17.62 33.06
N THR A 155 -12.12 17.66 31.89
CA THR A 155 -12.78 18.88 31.38
C THR A 155 -13.86 19.39 32.34
N LYS A 156 -14.68 18.50 32.90
CA LYS A 156 -15.72 18.86 33.89
C LYS A 156 -15.12 19.39 35.21
N LYS A 157 -14.05 18.77 35.73
CA LYS A 157 -13.34 19.29 36.92
C LYS A 157 -12.72 20.67 36.66
N PHE A 158 -12.19 20.92 35.47
CA PHE A 158 -11.66 22.24 35.09
C PHE A 158 -12.76 23.30 35.06
N GLN A 159 -13.91 23.01 34.42
CA GLN A 159 -15.05 23.93 34.36
C GLN A 159 -15.61 24.28 35.74
N ILE A 160 -15.78 23.30 36.62
CA ILE A 160 -16.26 23.51 38.00
C ILE A 160 -15.26 24.38 38.78
N ASN A 161 -13.97 24.09 38.72
CA ASN A 161 -12.95 24.87 39.44
C ASN A 161 -12.72 26.28 38.87
N SER A 162 -13.23 26.58 37.67
CA SER A 162 -13.25 27.95 37.11
C SER A 162 -14.52 28.74 37.43
N GLY A 163 -15.52 28.14 38.09
CA GLY A 163 -16.81 28.77 38.37
C GLY A 163 -16.92 29.29 39.80
N SER A 164 -16.64 30.57 40.02
CA SER A 164 -17.02 31.29 41.26
C SER A 164 -17.78 32.57 40.95
N ILE A 165 -19.09 32.51 41.22
CA ILE A 165 -19.95 33.55 41.82
C ILE A 165 -19.93 34.99 41.21
N THR A 166 -21.15 35.42 40.81
CA THR A 166 -21.67 36.80 40.58
C THR A 166 -21.33 37.64 39.33
N SER A 167 -22.42 37.95 38.60
CA SER A 167 -22.82 39.24 37.97
C SER A 167 -22.01 39.92 36.85
N ASN A 168 -22.72 40.08 35.72
CA ASN A 168 -22.80 41.25 34.83
C ASN A 168 -21.59 41.72 34.00
N GLY A 169 -21.83 41.89 32.68
CA GLY A 169 -21.05 42.75 31.80
C GLY A 169 -20.05 42.03 30.88
N PRO A 170 -20.13 42.19 29.54
CA PRO A 170 -19.16 41.61 28.62
C PRO A 170 -17.97 42.54 28.36
N THR A 171 -16.75 42.11 28.69
CA THR A 171 -15.52 42.67 28.09
C THR A 171 -14.61 41.56 27.57
N SER A 172 -13.96 41.83 26.43
CA SER A 172 -13.11 40.88 25.73
C SER A 172 -11.71 40.79 26.36
N SER A 173 -11.35 39.62 26.89
CA SER A 173 -9.94 39.30 27.15
C SER A 173 -9.66 37.81 26.93
N THR A 174 -8.47 37.49 26.42
CA THR A 174 -8.09 36.14 26.00
C THR A 174 -7.86 35.23 27.22
N PRO A 175 -8.50 34.05 27.35
CA PRO A 175 -8.34 33.20 28.53
C PRO A 175 -6.91 32.63 28.66
N ARG A 176 -6.08 33.26 29.51
CA ARG A 176 -4.82 32.67 29.98
C ARG A 176 -5.15 31.47 30.87
N GLN A 177 -4.89 30.25 30.38
CA GLN A 177 -5.22 29.01 31.12
C GLN A 177 -4.40 28.87 32.41
N PRO A 178 -5.02 28.83 33.60
CA PRO A 178 -4.33 28.46 34.85
C PRO A 178 -4.02 26.96 34.85
N MET A 179 -2.84 26.57 35.31
CA MET A 179 -2.43 25.16 35.37
C MET A 179 -2.76 24.56 36.75
N LEU A 180 -3.69 23.60 36.80
CA LEU A 180 -3.93 22.80 38.02
C LEU A 180 -3.30 21.42 37.87
N ASN A 181 -2.36 21.08 38.75
CA ASN A 181 -1.50 19.89 38.64
C ASN A 181 -2.18 18.59 39.09
N VAL A 182 -3.23 18.15 38.39
CA VAL A 182 -3.74 16.77 38.48
C VAL A 182 -3.21 15.97 37.29
N PRO A 183 -2.27 15.02 37.47
CA PRO A 183 -1.68 14.30 36.34
C PRO A 183 -2.72 13.45 35.59
N ALA A 184 -2.90 13.74 34.30
CA ALA A 184 -3.80 12.99 33.43
C ALA A 184 -3.41 11.50 33.38
N PRO A 185 -4.32 10.54 33.71
CA PRO A 185 -4.02 9.11 33.76
C PRO A 185 -3.34 8.60 32.50
N SER A 186 -2.37 7.69 32.62
CA SER A 186 -1.53 7.22 31.50
C SER A 186 -2.33 6.81 30.25
N ILE A 187 -3.49 6.18 30.42
CA ILE A 187 -4.42 5.77 29.34
C ILE A 187 -4.85 6.92 28.42
N THR A 188 -4.90 8.16 28.92
CA THR A 188 -5.22 9.37 28.12
C THR A 188 -4.13 9.79 27.12
N SER A 189 -3.06 9.00 27.02
CA SER A 189 -2.00 9.13 26.02
C SER A 189 -2.04 8.00 24.98
N VAL A 190 -3.07 7.14 25.03
CA VAL A 190 -3.40 6.17 23.98
C VAL A 190 -4.33 6.84 22.97
N VAL A 191 -4.07 6.63 21.69
CA VAL A 191 -4.89 7.11 20.58
C VAL A 191 -5.51 5.91 19.86
N PRO A 192 -6.72 5.48 20.25
CA PRO A 192 -7.52 4.58 19.44
C PRO A 192 -7.75 5.22 18.07
N THR A 193 -7.49 4.48 17.00
CA THR A 193 -7.72 4.89 15.62
C THR A 193 -8.32 3.74 14.82
N MET A 194 -8.98 4.07 13.72
CA MET A 194 -9.44 3.09 12.75
C MET A 194 -8.26 2.31 12.17
N GLY A 195 -8.40 0.99 12.09
CA GLY A 195 -7.44 0.08 11.47
C GLY A 195 -7.48 0.16 9.95
N PRO A 196 -6.43 0.62 9.26
CA PRO A 196 -6.41 0.79 7.81
C PRO A 196 -6.50 -0.51 7.00
N LEU A 197 -6.02 -1.65 7.54
CA LEU A 197 -6.16 -2.94 6.87
C LEU A 197 -7.64 -3.34 6.79
N HIS A 198 -8.36 -3.30 7.90
CA HIS A 198 -9.77 -3.69 7.97
C HIS A 198 -10.69 -2.80 7.14
N ILE A 199 -10.34 -1.52 6.89
CA ILE A 199 -11.03 -0.69 5.88
C ILE A 199 -11.00 -1.37 4.52
N SER A 200 -9.82 -1.83 4.07
CA SER A 200 -9.66 -2.51 2.79
C SER A 200 -10.49 -3.78 2.75
N LEU A 201 -10.33 -4.67 3.74
CA LEU A 201 -10.98 -5.99 3.76
C LEU A 201 -12.52 -5.83 3.76
N ASN A 202 -13.06 -5.04 4.69
CA ASN A 202 -14.49 -4.77 4.79
C ASN A 202 -15.05 -4.06 3.55
N SER A 203 -14.29 -3.15 2.93
CA SER A 203 -14.77 -2.40 1.76
C SER A 203 -14.85 -3.28 0.50
N ARG A 204 -13.85 -4.14 0.28
CA ARG A 204 -13.81 -5.13 -0.81
C ARG A 204 -14.95 -6.14 -0.69
N GLU A 205 -15.10 -6.75 0.48
CA GLU A 205 -16.19 -7.70 0.76
C GLU A 205 -17.57 -7.03 0.61
N HIS A 206 -17.74 -5.80 1.14
CA HIS A 206 -19.02 -5.12 1.09
C HIS A 206 -19.43 -4.68 -0.33
N ILE A 207 -18.50 -4.26 -1.19
CA ILE A 207 -18.77 -4.07 -2.63
C ILE A 207 -19.14 -5.41 -3.26
N PHE A 208 -18.34 -6.45 -3.01
CA PHE A 208 -18.58 -7.77 -3.59
C PHE A 208 -19.98 -8.29 -3.27
N MET A 209 -20.41 -8.22 -1.99
CA MET A 209 -21.74 -8.63 -1.57
C MET A 209 -22.84 -7.71 -2.11
N SER A 210 -22.62 -6.39 -2.17
CA SER A 210 -23.60 -5.42 -2.69
C SER A 210 -23.89 -5.59 -4.19
N PHE A 211 -22.91 -6.05 -4.97
CA PHE A 211 -23.01 -6.27 -6.42
C PHE A 211 -22.90 -7.77 -6.79
N LYS A 212 -23.09 -8.69 -5.84
CA LYS A 212 -22.87 -10.14 -5.98
C LYS A 212 -23.49 -10.78 -7.24
N PRO A 213 -24.72 -10.42 -7.69
CA PRO A 213 -25.27 -10.99 -8.93
C PRO A 213 -24.47 -10.64 -10.20
N PHE A 214 -23.86 -9.45 -10.26
CA PHE A 214 -22.95 -9.07 -11.35
C PHE A 214 -21.64 -9.85 -11.26
N PHE A 215 -20.99 -9.89 -10.09
CA PHE A 215 -19.75 -10.65 -9.91
C PHE A 215 -19.95 -12.16 -10.14
N ARG A 216 -21.13 -12.72 -9.85
CA ARG A 216 -21.48 -14.11 -10.21
C ARG A 216 -21.58 -14.30 -11.72
N LYS A 217 -22.19 -13.37 -12.48
CA LYS A 217 -22.18 -13.41 -13.95
C LYS A 217 -20.74 -13.35 -14.50
N VAL A 218 -19.90 -12.44 -14.00
CA VAL A 218 -18.49 -12.32 -14.38
C VAL A 218 -17.76 -13.64 -14.12
N TYR A 219 -17.85 -14.19 -12.91
CA TYR A 219 -17.15 -15.42 -12.54
C TYR A 219 -17.56 -16.61 -13.43
N CYS A 220 -18.86 -16.81 -13.67
CA CYS A 220 -19.32 -17.87 -14.56
C CYS A 220 -18.92 -17.63 -16.03
N HIS A 221 -18.74 -16.38 -16.48
CA HIS A 221 -18.19 -16.11 -17.82
C HIS A 221 -16.69 -16.42 -17.89
N LEU A 222 -15.91 -15.99 -16.89
CA LEU A 222 -14.47 -16.25 -16.80
C LEU A 222 -14.18 -17.75 -16.67
N PHE A 223 -14.96 -18.47 -15.86
CA PHE A 223 -14.78 -19.87 -15.49
C PHE A 223 -16.07 -20.70 -15.74
N PRO A 224 -16.44 -21.03 -17.00
CA PRO A 224 -17.75 -21.62 -17.34
C PRO A 224 -18.09 -22.96 -16.68
N ARG A 225 -17.08 -23.71 -16.22
CA ARG A 225 -17.26 -25.00 -15.53
C ARG A 225 -17.28 -24.89 -13.99
N CYS A 226 -17.12 -23.67 -13.46
CA CYS A 226 -17.02 -23.42 -12.02
C CYS A 226 -18.22 -22.62 -11.52
N LYS A 227 -18.82 -23.04 -10.40
CA LYS A 227 -19.81 -22.25 -9.67
C LYS A 227 -19.10 -21.35 -8.65
N LEU A 228 -19.63 -20.15 -8.42
CA LEU A 228 -19.17 -19.27 -7.35
C LEU A 228 -19.88 -19.65 -6.05
N ALA A 229 -19.12 -19.87 -4.98
CA ALA A 229 -19.67 -20.15 -3.65
C ALA A 229 -20.56 -18.99 -3.16
N GLU A 230 -21.51 -19.30 -2.27
CA GLU A 230 -22.36 -18.25 -1.67
C GLU A 230 -21.56 -17.34 -0.71
N THR A 231 -20.52 -17.87 -0.07
CA THR A 231 -19.50 -17.14 0.71
C THR A 231 -18.10 -17.41 0.14
N PRO A 232 -17.64 -16.70 -0.91
CA PRO A 232 -16.32 -16.92 -1.49
C PRO A 232 -15.19 -16.55 -0.53
N LYS A 233 -14.17 -17.41 -0.40
CA LYS A 233 -12.95 -17.10 0.37
C LYS A 233 -12.29 -15.82 -0.16
N ALA A 234 -11.70 -15.02 0.73
CA ALA A 234 -11.37 -13.63 0.43
C ALA A 234 -10.34 -13.42 -0.71
N TRP A 235 -9.43 -14.37 -0.96
CA TRP A 235 -8.56 -14.35 -2.15
C TRP A 235 -9.36 -14.40 -3.47
N ARG A 236 -10.47 -15.16 -3.48
CA ARG A 236 -11.38 -15.32 -4.63
C ARG A 236 -12.18 -14.04 -4.86
N ILE A 237 -12.49 -13.28 -3.80
CA ILE A 237 -13.02 -11.92 -3.89
C ILE A 237 -11.98 -10.98 -4.50
N ASN A 238 -10.77 -10.88 -3.91
CA ASN A 238 -9.68 -10.03 -4.42
C ASN A 238 -9.43 -10.26 -5.92
N LEU A 239 -9.31 -11.52 -6.34
CA LEU A 239 -9.11 -11.93 -7.73
C LEU A 239 -10.22 -11.42 -8.66
N ILE A 240 -11.50 -11.57 -8.28
CA ILE A 240 -12.62 -11.11 -9.10
C ILE A 240 -12.64 -9.58 -9.21
N LEU A 241 -12.41 -8.86 -8.12
CA LEU A 241 -12.36 -7.39 -8.12
C LEU A 241 -11.23 -6.87 -9.03
N GLU A 242 -10.04 -7.47 -8.93
CA GLU A 242 -8.85 -7.10 -9.72
C GLU A 242 -9.02 -7.43 -11.22
N ILE A 243 -9.58 -8.59 -11.57
CA ILE A 243 -9.87 -8.93 -12.97
C ILE A 243 -10.93 -7.99 -13.57
N VAL A 244 -11.97 -7.63 -12.80
CA VAL A 244 -13.02 -6.71 -13.28
C VAL A 244 -12.48 -5.30 -13.47
N TYR A 245 -11.67 -4.80 -12.53
CA TYR A 245 -11.08 -3.47 -12.67
C TYR A 245 -10.05 -3.43 -13.82
N GLY A 246 -9.16 -4.42 -13.91
CA GLY A 246 -8.24 -4.55 -15.04
C GLY A 246 -8.96 -4.65 -16.38
N GLY A 247 -10.02 -5.46 -16.47
CA GLY A 247 -10.86 -5.57 -17.67
C GLY A 247 -11.58 -4.27 -18.04
N TRP A 248 -12.01 -3.48 -17.05
CA TRP A 248 -12.57 -2.14 -17.29
C TRP A 248 -11.50 -1.20 -17.87
N THR A 249 -10.29 -1.18 -17.32
CA THR A 249 -9.23 -0.25 -17.76
C THR A 249 -8.82 -0.45 -19.22
N LEU A 250 -8.96 -1.66 -19.77
CA LEU A 250 -8.69 -1.97 -21.19
C LEU A 250 -9.68 -1.33 -22.18
N ILE A 251 -10.88 -0.91 -21.73
CA ILE A 251 -11.96 -0.36 -22.57
C ILE A 251 -12.45 1.02 -22.12
N ARG A 252 -11.95 1.49 -20.97
CA ARG A 252 -12.42 2.64 -20.21
C ARG A 252 -12.66 3.88 -21.07
N GLU A 253 -11.64 4.35 -21.78
CA GLU A 253 -11.73 5.63 -22.49
C GLU A 253 -12.76 5.60 -23.62
N ARG A 254 -12.82 4.51 -24.39
CA ARG A 254 -13.82 4.35 -25.47
C ARG A 254 -15.23 4.25 -24.90
N ALA A 255 -15.42 3.51 -23.81
CA ALA A 255 -16.70 3.43 -23.12
C ALA A 255 -17.14 4.78 -22.52
N LYS A 256 -16.21 5.56 -21.96
CA LYS A 256 -16.50 6.89 -21.40
C LYS A 256 -16.81 7.93 -22.47
N VAL A 257 -16.17 7.87 -23.64
CA VAL A 257 -16.50 8.71 -24.81
C VAL A 257 -17.87 8.36 -25.37
N LEU A 258 -18.16 7.07 -25.59
CA LEU A 258 -19.44 6.59 -26.12
C LEU A 258 -20.64 7.09 -25.30
N PHE A 259 -20.54 6.96 -23.97
CA PHE A 259 -21.64 7.31 -23.05
C PHE A 259 -21.52 8.72 -22.42
N GLN A 260 -20.64 9.60 -22.90
CA GLN A 260 -20.27 10.86 -22.22
C GLN A 260 -21.46 11.79 -21.86
N TYR A 261 -22.54 11.76 -22.64
CA TYR A 261 -23.77 12.54 -22.41
C TYR A 261 -24.98 11.70 -21.96
N SER A 262 -24.79 10.42 -21.68
CA SER A 262 -25.87 9.53 -21.24
C SER A 262 -26.18 9.75 -19.76
N LYS A 263 -27.47 9.93 -19.42
CA LYS A 263 -27.97 9.84 -18.03
C LYS A 263 -28.56 8.47 -17.70
N ASP A 264 -28.33 7.44 -18.53
CA ASP A 264 -28.86 6.09 -18.30
C ASP A 264 -28.47 5.52 -16.93
N LEU A 265 -29.43 4.90 -16.25
CA LEU A 265 -29.28 4.43 -14.88
C LEU A 265 -28.44 3.15 -14.77
N GLN A 266 -28.45 2.29 -15.81
CA GLN A 266 -27.60 1.11 -15.84
C GLN A 266 -26.15 1.53 -16.03
N TYR A 267 -25.86 2.34 -17.05
CA TYR A 267 -24.51 2.84 -17.31
C TYR A 267 -23.97 3.63 -16.11
N GLY A 268 -24.75 4.54 -15.51
CA GLY A 268 -24.33 5.29 -14.33
C GLY A 268 -24.02 4.41 -13.11
N THR A 269 -24.78 3.33 -12.91
CA THR A 269 -24.52 2.36 -11.82
C THR A 269 -23.28 1.51 -12.11
N LEU A 270 -23.10 1.07 -13.35
CA LEU A 270 -21.93 0.29 -13.77
C LEU A 270 -20.66 1.13 -13.69
N LEU A 271 -20.69 2.39 -14.14
CA LEU A 271 -19.58 3.33 -14.03
C LEU A 271 -19.23 3.62 -12.56
N ASN A 272 -20.22 3.75 -11.67
CA ASN A 272 -19.97 3.92 -10.24
C ASN A 272 -19.29 2.69 -9.61
N LEU A 273 -19.65 1.46 -10.04
CA LEU A 273 -18.91 0.27 -9.64
C LEU A 273 -17.47 0.28 -10.18
N LEU A 274 -17.33 0.34 -11.50
CA LEU A 274 -16.06 0.09 -12.21
C LEU A 274 -15.03 1.22 -12.08
N ASP A 275 -15.49 2.47 -12.06
CA ASP A 275 -14.64 3.67 -12.20
C ASP A 275 -14.52 4.48 -10.91
N ASN A 276 -15.35 4.18 -9.90
CA ASN A 276 -15.39 4.89 -8.61
C ASN A 276 -15.12 3.94 -7.43
N TYR A 277 -15.88 2.85 -7.28
CA TYR A 277 -15.78 1.95 -6.11
C TYR A 277 -14.63 0.93 -6.21
N LEU A 278 -14.50 0.19 -7.32
CA LEU A 278 -13.43 -0.79 -7.50
C LEU A 278 -12.01 -0.20 -7.35
N PRO A 279 -11.61 0.84 -8.10
CA PRO A 279 -10.28 1.43 -7.95
C PRO A 279 -10.01 1.91 -6.53
N LEU A 280 -11.03 2.41 -5.82
CA LEU A 280 -10.88 2.93 -4.46
C LEU A 280 -10.48 1.84 -3.46
N VAL A 281 -11.15 0.68 -3.48
CA VAL A 281 -10.85 -0.42 -2.53
C VAL A 281 -9.62 -1.23 -2.93
N LEU A 282 -9.22 -1.17 -4.20
CA LEU A 282 -8.02 -1.83 -4.72
C LEU A 282 -6.76 -0.95 -4.57
N SER A 283 -6.88 0.33 -4.20
CA SER A 283 -5.72 1.23 -3.93
C SER A 283 -5.58 1.68 -2.47
N ILE A 284 -6.67 1.85 -1.72
CA ILE A 284 -6.67 2.62 -0.46
C ILE A 284 -5.65 2.11 0.57
N TYR A 285 -5.58 0.79 0.78
CA TYR A 285 -4.57 0.18 1.65
C TYR A 285 -3.33 -0.25 0.85
N THR A 286 -3.55 -0.99 -0.23
CA THR A 286 -2.53 -1.65 -1.06
C THR A 286 -1.55 -0.74 -1.77
N ILE A 287 -1.96 0.50 -2.08
CA ILE A 287 -1.11 1.48 -2.75
C ILE A 287 -0.97 2.74 -1.90
N THR A 288 -2.01 3.54 -1.69
CA THR A 288 -1.86 4.89 -1.11
C THR A 288 -1.41 4.85 0.35
N PHE A 289 -1.96 3.96 1.17
CA PHE A 289 -1.46 3.73 2.53
C PHE A 289 -0.07 3.06 2.53
N LYS A 290 0.11 1.89 1.87
CA LYS A 290 1.39 1.14 1.86
C LYS A 290 2.59 1.92 1.30
N THR A 291 2.37 2.91 0.44
CA THR A 291 3.44 3.81 -0.08
C THR A 291 3.68 5.06 0.81
N ASN A 292 3.08 5.12 2.00
CA ASN A 292 3.10 6.26 2.92
C ASN A 292 2.52 7.57 2.32
N ASN A 293 1.70 7.49 1.27
CA ASN A 293 1.11 8.68 0.64
C ASN A 293 -0.13 9.17 1.42
N PHE A 294 0.10 9.90 2.50
CA PHE A 294 -0.96 10.42 3.36
C PHE A 294 -1.97 11.31 2.61
N LYS A 295 -1.55 12.09 1.60
CA LYS A 295 -2.47 12.96 0.84
C LYS A 295 -3.51 12.14 0.09
N GLU A 296 -3.08 11.18 -0.72
CA GLU A 296 -4.03 10.37 -1.49
C GLU A 296 -4.75 9.33 -0.62
N TYR A 297 -4.17 8.92 0.52
CA TYR A 297 -4.89 8.17 1.54
C TYR A 297 -6.01 9.00 2.20
N TYR A 298 -5.77 10.26 2.55
CA TYR A 298 -6.80 11.17 3.10
C TYR A 298 -7.93 11.42 2.08
N ASN A 299 -7.58 11.65 0.81
CA ASN A 299 -8.55 11.78 -0.29
C ASN A 299 -9.39 10.49 -0.46
N ALA A 300 -8.73 9.33 -0.40
CA ALA A 300 -9.41 8.04 -0.42
C ALA A 300 -10.30 7.82 0.83
N MET A 301 -9.91 8.30 2.01
CA MET A 301 -10.70 8.24 3.25
C MET A 301 -11.98 9.10 3.17
N VAL A 302 -11.95 10.24 2.49
CA VAL A 302 -13.19 11.00 2.18
C VAL A 302 -14.10 10.20 1.24
N ARG A 303 -13.55 9.60 0.18
CA ARG A 303 -14.34 8.78 -0.76
C ARG A 303 -14.89 7.48 -0.14
N ILE A 304 -14.13 6.78 0.70
CA ILE A 304 -14.56 5.54 1.34
C ILE A 304 -15.71 5.80 2.31
N TRP A 305 -15.68 6.95 3.00
CA TRP A 305 -16.82 7.38 3.81
C TRP A 305 -18.08 7.62 2.96
N VAL A 306 -17.97 8.35 1.85
CA VAL A 306 -19.09 8.58 0.92
C VAL A 306 -19.66 7.25 0.38
N MET A 307 -18.79 6.30 0.04
CA MET A 307 -19.20 4.95 -0.36
C MET A 307 -19.94 4.21 0.77
N PHE A 308 -19.41 4.21 2.00
CA PHE A 308 -20.05 3.57 3.16
C PHE A 308 -21.38 4.23 3.55
N VAL A 309 -21.56 5.53 3.28
CA VAL A 309 -22.86 6.23 3.41
C VAL A 309 -23.85 5.72 2.37
N CYS A 310 -23.46 5.67 1.08
CA CYS A 310 -24.33 5.23 0.00
C CYS A 310 -24.77 3.75 0.18
N LEU A 311 -23.81 2.86 0.45
CA LEU A 311 -24.04 1.43 0.71
C LEU A 311 -24.61 1.14 2.11
N LYS A 312 -24.66 2.15 3.00
CA LYS A 312 -25.17 2.08 4.37
C LYS A 312 -24.46 1.04 5.27
N ARG A 313 -23.14 0.84 5.10
CA ARG A 313 -22.35 -0.05 5.96
C ARG A 313 -22.38 0.46 7.41
N ARG A 314 -23.00 -0.32 8.29
CA ARG A 314 -23.07 -0.08 9.74
C ARG A 314 -21.65 0.05 10.31
N HIS A 315 -21.47 0.91 11.32
CA HIS A 315 -20.19 1.28 11.96
C HIS A 315 -19.23 2.07 11.05
N TYR A 316 -18.93 1.56 9.85
CA TYR A 316 -18.05 2.18 8.86
C TYR A 316 -18.61 3.47 8.22
N ASN A 317 -19.91 3.73 8.27
CA ASN A 317 -20.47 5.04 7.92
C ASN A 317 -20.17 6.15 8.96
N LYS A 318 -19.59 5.81 10.12
CA LYS A 318 -19.29 6.74 11.23
C LYS A 318 -17.81 6.82 11.58
N ALA A 319 -17.13 5.69 11.67
CA ALA A 319 -15.73 5.64 12.11
C ALA A 319 -14.74 6.49 11.25
N PRO A 320 -14.89 6.62 9.91
CA PRO A 320 -14.08 7.54 9.11
C PRO A 320 -14.29 9.02 9.48
N LEU A 321 -15.50 9.44 9.91
CA LEU A 321 -15.73 10.80 10.43
C LEU A 321 -14.96 11.03 11.73
N VAL A 322 -14.84 10.01 12.57
CA VAL A 322 -14.03 10.09 13.80
C VAL A 322 -12.54 10.20 13.45
N TRP A 323 -12.07 9.48 12.42
CA TRP A 323 -10.70 9.60 11.90
C TRP A 323 -10.41 10.99 11.30
N LEU A 324 -11.29 11.51 10.44
CA LEU A 324 -11.20 12.87 9.87
C LEU A 324 -11.23 13.94 10.97
N SER A 325 -12.09 13.79 11.98
CA SER A 325 -12.10 14.69 13.14
C SER A 325 -10.79 14.65 13.94
N CYS A 326 -10.14 13.48 14.06
CA CYS A 326 -8.90 13.34 14.79
C CYS A 326 -7.71 13.95 14.02
N THR A 327 -7.57 13.61 12.74
CA THR A 327 -6.50 14.14 11.88
C THR A 327 -6.58 15.66 11.72
N ASN A 328 -7.78 16.22 11.49
CA ASN A 328 -7.99 17.67 11.39
C ASN A 328 -7.76 18.40 12.72
N HIS A 329 -7.95 17.71 13.84
CA HIS A 329 -7.64 18.23 15.18
C HIS A 329 -6.13 18.28 15.41
N TRP A 330 -5.39 17.22 15.09
CA TRP A 330 -3.93 17.16 15.23
C TRP A 330 -3.22 18.14 14.30
N ALA A 331 -3.69 18.29 13.06
CA ALA A 331 -3.17 19.28 12.10
C ALA A 331 -3.14 20.72 12.66
N LYS A 332 -4.13 21.07 13.49
CA LYS A 332 -4.27 22.40 14.10
C LYS A 332 -3.65 22.52 15.49
N ASN A 333 -3.66 21.44 16.29
CA ASN A 333 -3.34 21.51 17.72
C ASN A 333 -2.06 20.75 18.12
N TYR A 334 -1.63 19.77 17.33
CA TYR A 334 -0.49 18.91 17.64
C TYR A 334 0.26 18.38 16.41
N SER A 335 1.06 19.26 15.82
CA SER A 335 1.90 18.97 14.65
C SER A 335 2.80 17.74 14.81
N GLU A 336 3.44 17.52 15.97
CA GLU A 336 4.33 16.35 16.14
C GLU A 336 3.60 15.01 15.93
N LEU A 337 2.32 14.88 16.30
CA LEU A 337 1.52 13.68 16.01
C LEU A 337 1.04 13.66 14.56
N TYR A 338 0.60 14.80 14.03
CA TYR A 338 0.15 14.93 12.64
C TYR A 338 1.26 14.61 11.63
N ASP A 339 2.47 15.14 11.83
CA ASP A 339 3.66 14.90 11.01
C ASP A 339 4.01 13.41 10.90
N HIS A 340 3.82 12.63 11.97
CA HIS A 340 4.04 11.18 11.92
C HIS A 340 2.96 10.49 11.07
N PHE A 341 1.69 10.89 11.20
CA PHE A 341 0.63 10.43 10.31
C PHE A 341 0.86 10.84 8.85
N CYS A 342 1.44 12.01 8.59
CA CYS A 342 1.74 12.47 7.23
C CYS A 342 2.95 11.78 6.59
N LYS A 343 4.01 11.52 7.35
CA LYS A 343 5.28 10.94 6.85
C LYS A 343 5.26 9.41 6.85
N TRP A 344 4.60 8.79 7.84
CA TRP A 344 4.66 7.35 8.08
C TRP A 344 3.28 6.71 8.38
N PRO A 345 2.24 6.88 7.54
CA PRO A 345 0.96 6.17 7.69
C PRO A 345 1.09 4.69 8.10
N THR A 346 2.04 3.97 7.48
CA THR A 346 2.22 2.51 7.64
C THR A 346 2.64 2.02 9.03
N ILE A 347 3.03 2.89 9.98
CA ILE A 347 3.22 2.44 11.38
C ILE A 347 1.90 2.33 12.16
N PHE A 348 0.82 2.91 11.63
CA PHE A 348 -0.51 2.92 12.23
C PHE A 348 -1.40 1.83 11.63
N ASP A 349 -0.82 0.65 11.42
CA ASP A 349 -1.40 -0.54 10.80
C ASP A 349 -1.60 -1.64 11.86
N GLU A 350 -2.77 -2.28 11.88
CA GLU A 350 -3.08 -3.42 12.76
C GLU A 350 -2.58 -4.76 12.21
N TYR A 351 -2.03 -4.81 11.00
CA TYR A 351 -1.44 -6.01 10.38
C TYR A 351 -0.59 -6.91 11.30
N PRO A 352 0.26 -6.39 12.23
CA PRO A 352 1.01 -7.25 13.15
C PRO A 352 0.12 -8.11 14.08
N VAL A 353 -1.11 -7.67 14.37
CA VAL A 353 -2.09 -8.45 15.15
C VAL A 353 -2.65 -9.59 14.30
N GLU A 354 -3.08 -9.29 13.07
CA GLU A 354 -3.62 -10.31 12.15
C GLU A 354 -2.57 -11.33 11.70
N ASN A 355 -1.33 -10.89 11.49
CA ASN A 355 -0.20 -11.78 11.24
C ASN A 355 0.07 -12.67 12.47
N THR A 356 0.03 -12.11 13.70
CA THR A 356 0.08 -12.91 14.94
C THR A 356 -1.01 -13.99 14.97
N HIS A 357 -2.25 -13.64 14.63
CA HIS A 357 -3.35 -14.61 14.59
C HIS A 357 -3.17 -15.66 13.49
N SER A 358 -2.62 -15.29 12.33
CA SER A 358 -2.26 -16.21 11.24
C SER A 358 -1.22 -17.25 11.70
N ILE A 359 -0.11 -16.78 12.30
CA ILE A 359 0.96 -17.62 12.86
C ILE A 359 0.43 -18.61 13.90
N LEU A 360 -0.53 -18.17 14.73
CA LEU A 360 -1.14 -19.01 15.76
C LEU A 360 -2.12 -20.03 15.18
N ARG A 361 -3.03 -19.63 14.28
CA ARG A 361 -3.96 -20.54 13.59
C ARG A 361 -3.22 -21.66 12.86
N ALA A 362 -2.09 -21.35 12.23
CA ALA A 362 -1.25 -22.32 11.53
C ALA A 362 -0.47 -23.31 12.44
N GLN A 363 -0.48 -23.12 13.76
CA GLN A 363 0.26 -23.94 14.73
C GLN A 363 -0.63 -24.49 15.86
N THR A 364 -1.95 -24.41 15.72
CA THR A 364 -2.94 -24.81 16.73
C THR A 364 -4.11 -25.54 16.05
N LYS A 365 -4.93 -26.25 16.83
CA LYS A 365 -6.12 -26.96 16.35
C LYS A 365 -7.39 -26.33 16.93
N PRO A 366 -8.57 -26.44 16.27
CA PRO A 366 -9.84 -26.02 16.85
C PRO A 366 -10.19 -26.68 18.21
N SER A 367 -9.54 -27.81 18.52
CA SER A 367 -9.65 -28.55 19.78
C SER A 367 -8.68 -28.12 20.89
N ASP A 368 -7.81 -27.12 20.67
CA ASP A 368 -6.84 -26.69 21.68
C ASP A 368 -7.45 -25.75 22.71
N THR A 369 -7.17 -26.02 23.99
CA THR A 369 -7.66 -25.23 25.12
C THR A 369 -7.01 -23.85 25.17
N ALA A 370 -7.68 -22.88 25.78
CA ALA A 370 -7.17 -21.53 25.98
C ALA A 370 -5.75 -21.49 26.59
N GLU A 371 -5.45 -22.41 27.51
CA GLU A 371 -4.12 -22.59 28.09
C GLU A 371 -3.08 -23.04 27.05
N LYS A 372 -3.38 -24.07 26.25
CA LYS A 372 -2.49 -24.54 25.16
C LYS A 372 -2.21 -23.43 24.16
N LEU A 373 -3.25 -22.70 23.74
CA LEU A 373 -3.12 -21.56 22.83
C LEU A 373 -2.21 -20.47 23.44
N THR A 374 -2.36 -20.19 24.73
CA THR A 374 -1.55 -19.22 25.49
C THR A 374 -0.09 -19.63 25.61
N ASN A 375 0.18 -20.89 25.96
CA ASN A 375 1.53 -21.42 26.09
C ASN A 375 2.23 -21.53 24.72
N ARG A 376 1.46 -21.85 23.65
CA ARG A 376 1.97 -21.80 22.27
C ARG A 376 2.34 -20.39 21.85
N ALA A 377 1.49 -19.39 22.15
CA ALA A 377 1.77 -17.99 21.85
C ALA A 377 3.05 -17.49 22.54
N LYS A 378 3.21 -17.75 23.84
CA LYS A 378 4.43 -17.43 24.60
C LYS A 378 5.68 -18.04 23.95
N SER A 379 5.67 -19.36 23.67
CA SER A 379 6.80 -20.05 23.04
C SER A 379 7.19 -19.51 21.65
N ILE A 380 6.23 -18.97 20.89
CA ILE A 380 6.51 -18.30 19.61
C ILE A 380 7.15 -16.93 19.84
N PHE A 381 6.65 -16.13 20.79
CA PHE A 381 7.16 -14.80 21.09
C PHE A 381 8.48 -14.77 21.90
N GLU A 382 8.81 -15.84 22.60
CA GLU A 382 10.13 -16.05 23.23
C GLU A 382 11.21 -16.40 22.17
N SER A 383 10.82 -17.12 21.12
CA SER A 383 11.76 -17.63 20.12
C SER A 383 11.97 -16.64 18.97
N LYS A 384 12.90 -15.68 19.15
CA LYS A 384 13.35 -14.73 18.11
C LYS A 384 13.65 -15.42 16.76
N GLN A 385 14.27 -16.60 16.79
CA GLN A 385 14.59 -17.36 15.58
C GLN A 385 13.34 -17.89 14.86
N ARG A 386 12.27 -18.27 15.57
CA ARG A 386 10.97 -18.64 14.97
C ARG A 386 10.22 -17.44 14.41
N GLN A 387 10.43 -16.24 14.95
CA GLN A 387 9.89 -14.99 14.40
C GLN A 387 10.59 -14.64 13.08
N ALA A 388 11.93 -14.58 13.07
CA ALA A 388 12.71 -14.25 11.88
C ALA A 388 12.54 -15.31 10.76
N ASN A 389 12.59 -16.59 11.09
CA ASN A 389 12.55 -17.69 10.12
C ASN A 389 11.14 -18.20 9.78
N PHE A 390 10.06 -17.52 10.22
CA PHE A 390 8.68 -17.95 9.91
C PHE A 390 8.45 -18.14 8.40
N ARG A 391 9.07 -17.29 7.58
CA ARG A 391 9.12 -17.33 6.11
C ARG A 391 9.42 -18.72 5.53
N SER A 392 10.29 -19.53 6.16
CA SER A 392 10.70 -20.83 5.59
C SER A 392 9.78 -22.00 5.95
N ILE A 393 8.84 -21.80 6.87
CA ILE A 393 7.95 -22.86 7.39
C ILE A 393 6.56 -22.77 6.75
N PHE A 394 6.11 -21.57 6.36
CA PHE A 394 4.75 -21.31 5.89
C PHE A 394 4.66 -20.55 4.56
N THR A 395 5.46 -20.94 3.56
CA THR A 395 5.07 -20.72 2.16
C THR A 395 3.75 -21.49 1.92
N PRO A 396 2.62 -20.84 1.60
CA PRO A 396 1.34 -21.54 1.49
C PRO A 396 1.38 -22.59 0.35
N PRO A 397 0.85 -23.81 0.56
CA PRO A 397 0.83 -24.82 -0.49
C PRO A 397 -0.11 -24.41 -1.63
N LYS A 398 0.46 -23.90 -2.73
CA LYS A 398 -0.17 -23.70 -4.05
C LYS A 398 -1.57 -23.06 -4.02
N GLN A 399 -1.77 -21.94 -3.31
CA GLN A 399 -3.01 -21.15 -3.43
C GLN A 399 -3.09 -20.38 -4.76
N PHE A 400 -3.38 -21.11 -5.85
CA PHE A 400 -3.81 -20.61 -7.15
C PHE A 400 -3.12 -19.35 -7.71
N ASN A 401 -1.79 -19.34 -7.71
CA ASN A 401 -0.98 -18.29 -8.31
C ASN A 401 -1.11 -18.29 -9.85
N PHE A 402 -1.96 -17.43 -10.39
CA PHE A 402 -2.00 -17.13 -11.82
C PHE A 402 -0.71 -16.41 -12.25
N SER A 403 -0.18 -16.76 -13.41
CA SER A 403 0.90 -15.97 -14.03
C SER A 403 0.38 -14.59 -14.47
N GLN A 404 1.27 -13.61 -14.62
CA GLN A 404 0.85 -12.28 -15.10
C GLN A 404 0.17 -12.36 -16.48
N GLN A 405 0.60 -13.27 -17.35
CA GLN A 405 -0.02 -13.50 -18.66
C GLN A 405 -1.45 -14.08 -18.50
N GLN A 406 -1.67 -14.98 -17.54
CA GLN A 406 -3.00 -15.51 -17.23
C GLN A 406 -3.92 -14.44 -16.61
N LEU A 407 -3.39 -13.53 -15.78
CA LEU A 407 -4.14 -12.36 -15.30
C LEU A 407 -4.50 -11.42 -16.46
N GLN A 408 -3.59 -11.15 -17.39
CA GLN A 408 -3.85 -10.36 -18.61
C GLN A 408 -4.91 -11.01 -19.50
N PHE A 409 -4.85 -12.34 -19.71
CA PHE A 409 -5.88 -13.11 -20.42
C PHE A 409 -7.26 -12.96 -19.76
N LEU A 410 -7.33 -13.11 -18.43
CA LEU A 410 -8.58 -12.97 -17.67
C LEU A 410 -9.12 -11.53 -17.71
N LYS A 411 -8.25 -10.52 -17.65
CA LYS A 411 -8.62 -9.10 -17.80
C LYS A 411 -9.17 -8.82 -19.21
N ALA A 412 -8.54 -9.32 -20.27
CA ALA A 412 -9.04 -9.19 -21.65
C ALA A 412 -10.38 -9.92 -21.87
N LYS A 413 -10.53 -11.13 -21.33
CA LYS A 413 -11.81 -11.86 -21.33
C LYS A 413 -12.90 -11.12 -20.54
N CYS A 414 -12.55 -10.48 -19.43
CA CYS A 414 -13.47 -9.61 -18.70
C CYS A 414 -13.86 -8.36 -19.51
N ALA A 415 -12.92 -7.76 -20.25
CA ALA A 415 -13.20 -6.64 -21.16
C ALA A 415 -14.22 -7.00 -22.25
N GLN A 416 -14.16 -8.22 -22.82
CA GLN A 416 -15.20 -8.74 -23.73
C GLN A 416 -16.58 -8.78 -23.06
N PHE A 417 -16.65 -9.30 -21.83
CA PHE A 417 -17.89 -9.41 -21.05
C PHE A 417 -18.47 -8.04 -20.66
N LEU A 418 -17.64 -7.09 -20.24
CA LEU A 418 -18.06 -5.71 -19.96
C LEU A 418 -18.58 -5.03 -21.24
N THR A 419 -17.93 -5.28 -22.38
CA THR A 419 -18.34 -4.73 -23.68
C THR A 419 -19.70 -5.27 -24.14
N SER A 420 -20.04 -6.54 -23.86
CA SER A 420 -21.37 -7.06 -24.19
C SER A 420 -22.47 -6.41 -23.32
N ILE A 421 -22.21 -6.18 -22.03
CA ILE A 421 -23.11 -5.40 -21.15
C ILE A 421 -23.28 -3.97 -21.66
N LEU A 422 -22.18 -3.28 -22.00
CA LEU A 422 -22.24 -1.93 -22.56
C LEU A 422 -23.01 -1.89 -23.89
N SER A 423 -22.84 -2.90 -24.75
CA SER A 423 -23.59 -3.03 -26.02
C SER A 423 -25.09 -3.22 -25.79
N MET A 424 -25.49 -4.01 -24.79
CA MET A 424 -26.89 -4.19 -24.43
C MET A 424 -27.51 -2.88 -23.90
N ILE A 425 -26.83 -2.20 -22.97
CA ILE A 425 -27.27 -0.89 -22.43
C ILE A 425 -27.38 0.16 -23.55
N HIS A 426 -26.42 0.18 -24.47
CA HIS A 426 -26.44 1.05 -25.66
C HIS A 426 -27.65 0.79 -26.56
N SER A 427 -27.97 -0.50 -26.80
CA SER A 427 -29.10 -0.91 -27.65
C SER A 427 -30.49 -0.65 -27.03
N LYS A 428 -30.57 -0.55 -25.70
CA LYS A 428 -31.84 -0.46 -24.93
C LYS A 428 -31.74 0.56 -23.77
N PRO A 429 -31.45 1.84 -24.06
CA PRO A 429 -31.28 2.86 -23.03
C PRO A 429 -32.58 3.05 -22.23
N GLY A 430 -32.46 3.26 -20.92
CA GLY A 430 -33.60 3.53 -20.05
C GLY A 430 -34.45 2.31 -19.68
N SER A 431 -34.01 1.08 -19.96
CA SER A 431 -34.68 -0.18 -19.59
C SER A 431 -34.74 -0.45 -18.07
N ALA A 432 -33.98 0.31 -17.28
CA ALA A 432 -33.98 0.25 -15.82
C ALA A 432 -35.31 0.70 -15.20
N SER A 433 -35.79 -0.03 -14.19
CA SER A 433 -37.04 0.30 -13.47
C SER A 433 -36.83 0.45 -11.97
N LEU A 434 -37.68 1.24 -11.33
CA LEU A 434 -37.66 1.53 -9.89
C LEU A 434 -38.92 1.02 -9.22
N SER A 435 -38.80 0.43 -8.03
CA SER A 435 -39.96 0.02 -7.20
C SER A 435 -39.75 0.38 -5.72
N THR A 436 -40.81 0.32 -4.93
CA THR A 436 -40.75 0.47 -3.47
C THR A 436 -41.62 -0.60 -2.81
N GLU A 437 -41.05 -1.34 -1.87
CA GLU A 437 -41.69 -2.46 -1.18
C GLU A 437 -41.41 -2.32 0.32
N LYS A 438 -42.47 -2.30 1.16
CA LYS A 438 -42.36 -2.18 2.63
C LYS A 438 -41.39 -1.05 3.07
N LYS A 439 -41.58 0.16 2.51
CA LYS A 439 -40.74 1.38 2.67
C LYS A 439 -39.28 1.27 2.16
N THR A 440 -38.85 0.13 1.63
CA THR A 440 -37.53 -0.06 1.01
C THR A 440 -37.60 0.19 -0.49
N ARG A 441 -36.71 1.05 -1.02
CA ARG A 441 -36.60 1.29 -2.47
C ARG A 441 -35.72 0.23 -3.13
N TYR A 442 -36.11 -0.18 -4.34
CA TYR A 442 -35.39 -1.14 -5.17
C TYR A 442 -35.20 -0.61 -6.59
N VAL A 443 -34.26 -1.21 -7.31
CA VAL A 443 -33.95 -0.94 -8.71
C VAL A 443 -33.73 -2.26 -9.45
N CYS A 444 -34.27 -2.38 -10.67
CA CYS A 444 -33.96 -3.43 -11.61
C CYS A 444 -33.07 -2.84 -12.73
N LEU A 445 -31.91 -3.45 -12.98
CA LEU A 445 -31.01 -3.10 -14.10
C LEU A 445 -30.85 -4.37 -14.97
N PRO A 446 -31.75 -4.60 -15.95
CA PRO A 446 -31.86 -5.90 -16.63
C PRO A 446 -30.56 -6.40 -17.27
N ASP A 447 -29.80 -5.52 -17.92
CA ASP A 447 -28.61 -5.93 -18.67
C ASP A 447 -27.44 -6.26 -17.71
N ILE A 448 -27.37 -5.59 -16.57
CA ILE A 448 -26.35 -5.82 -15.53
C ILE A 448 -26.70 -7.03 -14.66
N PHE A 449 -27.89 -7.06 -14.05
CA PHE A 449 -28.26 -8.07 -13.04
C PHE A 449 -29.26 -9.13 -13.52
N GLY A 450 -29.90 -8.94 -14.68
CA GLY A 450 -31.15 -9.63 -15.02
C GLY A 450 -32.34 -8.99 -14.28
N MET A 451 -33.49 -9.67 -14.25
CA MET A 451 -34.72 -9.19 -13.59
C MET A 451 -34.66 -9.22 -12.04
N ILE A 452 -33.46 -9.11 -11.46
CA ILE A 452 -33.22 -9.16 -10.01
C ILE A 452 -33.43 -7.75 -9.43
N LYS A 453 -34.33 -7.63 -8.45
CA LYS A 453 -34.54 -6.39 -7.68
C LYS A 453 -33.38 -6.16 -6.72
N MET A 454 -32.50 -5.22 -7.05
CA MET A 454 -31.41 -4.80 -6.18
C MET A 454 -31.86 -3.70 -5.23
N LYS A 455 -31.28 -3.63 -4.02
CA LYS A 455 -31.54 -2.52 -3.08
C LYS A 455 -30.99 -1.22 -3.68
N TYR A 456 -31.76 -0.13 -3.58
CA TYR A 456 -31.45 1.19 -4.16
C TYR A 456 -30.10 1.83 -3.71
N ILE A 457 -29.48 1.28 -2.66
CA ILE A 457 -28.18 1.70 -2.11
C ILE A 457 -26.99 1.59 -3.08
N ILE A 458 -27.10 0.78 -4.13
CA ILE A 458 -26.01 0.57 -5.11
C ILE A 458 -25.81 1.74 -6.10
N LEU A 459 -26.78 2.65 -6.16
CA LEU A 459 -26.80 3.75 -7.13
C LEU A 459 -25.76 4.85 -6.79
N PRO A 460 -25.36 5.68 -7.78
CA PRO A 460 -24.50 6.84 -7.56
C PRO A 460 -24.98 7.80 -6.46
N LEU A 461 -24.05 8.57 -5.87
CA LEU A 461 -24.29 9.44 -4.72
C LEU A 461 -25.55 10.32 -4.85
N GLY A 462 -25.80 10.92 -6.01
CA GLY A 462 -26.90 11.85 -6.23
C GLY A 462 -28.28 11.23 -6.01
N PHE A 463 -28.44 9.92 -6.17
CA PHE A 463 -29.70 9.22 -5.89
C PHE A 463 -30.03 9.15 -4.39
N ASN A 464 -29.08 9.45 -3.51
CA ASN A 464 -29.32 9.61 -2.07
C ASN A 464 -29.73 11.05 -1.68
N ALA A 465 -29.74 12.01 -2.61
CA ALA A 465 -30.12 13.40 -2.34
C ALA A 465 -31.63 13.65 -2.41
N THR A 466 -32.09 14.74 -1.78
CA THR A 466 -33.49 15.20 -1.79
C THR A 466 -34.03 15.45 -3.21
N THR A 467 -33.16 15.91 -4.10
CA THR A 467 -33.41 16.01 -5.54
C THR A 467 -32.54 14.96 -6.22
N VAL A 468 -33.13 13.87 -6.71
CA VAL A 468 -32.40 12.79 -7.39
C VAL A 468 -32.12 13.15 -8.87
N PRO A 469 -31.08 12.59 -9.51
CA PRO A 469 -30.86 12.76 -10.94
C PRO A 469 -32.05 12.28 -11.78
N ASN A 470 -32.52 13.14 -12.69
CA ASN A 470 -33.57 12.82 -13.65
C ASN A 470 -32.98 12.55 -15.04
N LYS A 471 -33.26 11.37 -15.61
CA LYS A 471 -32.78 10.97 -16.95
C LYS A 471 -33.35 11.83 -18.09
N ASN A 472 -34.51 12.46 -17.91
CA ASN A 472 -35.18 13.27 -18.92
C ASN A 472 -34.68 14.74 -18.98
N CYS A 473 -33.81 15.20 -18.06
CA CYS A 473 -33.36 16.61 -18.07
C CYS A 473 -31.83 16.77 -18.08
N ARG A 474 -31.39 17.88 -18.68
CA ARG A 474 -29.98 18.31 -18.71
C ARG A 474 -29.55 19.01 -17.42
N CYS A 475 -30.51 19.51 -16.64
CA CYS A 475 -30.26 20.21 -15.39
C CYS A 475 -31.18 19.71 -14.27
N ASP A 476 -30.59 19.20 -13.18
CA ASP A 476 -31.29 18.72 -11.98
C ASP A 476 -31.52 19.85 -10.94
N ASN A 477 -31.13 21.10 -11.24
CA ASN A 477 -31.49 22.26 -10.43
C ASN A 477 -32.99 22.59 -10.61
N LYS A 478 -33.76 22.53 -9.51
CA LYS A 478 -35.20 22.85 -9.48
C LYS A 478 -35.54 24.29 -9.89
N SER A 479 -34.58 25.21 -9.79
CA SER A 479 -34.74 26.62 -10.19
C SER A 479 -34.23 26.91 -11.61
N CYS A 480 -34.06 25.88 -12.45
CA CYS A 480 -33.57 26.02 -13.82
C CYS A 480 -34.66 26.56 -14.77
N THR A 481 -34.49 27.81 -15.22
CA THR A 481 -35.34 28.48 -16.23
C THR A 481 -34.75 28.46 -17.65
N VAL A 482 -33.69 27.67 -17.88
CA VAL A 482 -33.10 27.50 -19.22
C VAL A 482 -34.02 26.63 -20.08
N HIS A 483 -34.51 27.21 -21.19
CA HIS A 483 -35.25 26.51 -22.24
C HIS A 483 -34.46 26.36 -23.56
N ASN A 484 -33.22 26.87 -23.61
CA ASN A 484 -32.35 26.77 -24.79
C ASN A 484 -31.75 25.34 -24.88
N PRO A 485 -32.10 24.52 -25.88
CA PRO A 485 -31.55 23.16 -26.02
C PRO A 485 -30.05 23.15 -26.38
N ASN A 486 -29.47 24.29 -26.78
CA ASN A 486 -28.04 24.44 -27.06
C ASN A 486 -27.24 24.97 -25.85
N GLU A 487 -27.87 25.22 -24.70
CA GLU A 487 -27.15 25.68 -23.51
C GLU A 487 -26.10 24.65 -23.05
N PRO A 488 -24.82 25.05 -22.86
CA PRO A 488 -23.79 24.15 -22.38
C PRO A 488 -24.12 23.56 -21.00
N TRP A 489 -24.07 22.24 -20.89
CA TRP A 489 -24.33 21.51 -19.65
C TRP A 489 -23.21 20.51 -19.33
N GLN A 490 -23.21 20.00 -18.10
CA GLN A 490 -22.23 19.05 -17.58
C GLN A 490 -22.90 17.98 -16.73
N LEU A 491 -22.45 16.73 -16.88
CA LEU A 491 -22.78 15.59 -16.01
C LEU A 491 -21.64 15.39 -15.00
N PHE A 492 -21.95 15.45 -13.71
CA PHE A 492 -21.01 15.12 -12.64
C PHE A 492 -20.97 13.60 -12.42
N GLN A 493 -20.06 12.92 -13.12
CA GLN A 493 -19.96 11.45 -13.14
C GLN A 493 -19.77 10.81 -11.76
N GLY A 494 -19.26 11.54 -10.75
CA GLY A 494 -19.13 11.04 -9.38
C GLY A 494 -20.45 10.93 -8.60
N CYS A 495 -21.51 11.63 -9.02
CA CYS A 495 -22.82 11.58 -8.36
C CYS A 495 -24.02 11.38 -9.30
N TRP A 496 -23.84 11.48 -10.61
CA TRP A 496 -24.84 11.37 -11.67
C TRP A 496 -25.82 12.55 -11.84
N HIS A 497 -25.69 13.61 -11.03
CA HIS A 497 -26.40 14.88 -11.28
C HIS A 497 -25.81 15.62 -12.49
N SER A 498 -26.63 16.36 -13.21
CA SER A 498 -26.21 17.24 -14.31
C SER A 498 -26.79 18.65 -14.18
N PHE A 499 -26.10 19.64 -14.74
CA PHE A 499 -26.48 21.05 -14.66
C PHE A 499 -26.09 21.82 -15.93
N HIS A 500 -26.86 22.85 -16.31
CA HIS A 500 -26.36 23.88 -17.22
C HIS A 500 -25.22 24.66 -16.56
N LYS A 501 -24.21 25.11 -17.32
CA LYS A 501 -23.04 25.82 -16.78
C LYS A 501 -23.43 27.15 -16.13
N THR A 502 -24.39 27.87 -16.72
CA THR A 502 -25.06 29.03 -16.13
C THR A 502 -25.70 28.68 -14.77
N CYS A 503 -26.49 27.61 -14.69
CA CYS A 503 -27.14 27.15 -13.45
C CYS A 503 -26.18 26.70 -12.32
N LEU A 504 -24.87 26.65 -12.53
CA LEU A 504 -23.85 26.40 -11.51
C LEU A 504 -23.25 27.67 -10.90
N ASN A 505 -23.48 28.85 -11.48
CA ASN A 505 -22.87 30.12 -11.06
C ASN A 505 -21.33 30.03 -10.86
N GLY A 506 -20.64 29.32 -11.76
CA GLY A 506 -19.19 29.09 -11.69
C GLY A 506 -18.73 28.02 -10.68
N THR A 507 -19.64 27.36 -9.96
CA THR A 507 -19.28 26.33 -8.96
C THR A 507 -18.77 25.04 -9.64
N PRO A 508 -17.55 24.57 -9.35
CA PRO A 508 -16.95 23.39 -10.01
C PRO A 508 -17.45 22.05 -9.46
N SER A 509 -18.57 22.01 -8.72
CA SER A 509 -19.04 20.81 -8.02
C SER A 509 -20.55 20.80 -7.79
N CYS A 510 -21.13 19.61 -7.57
CA CYS A 510 -22.58 19.46 -7.39
C CYS A 510 -23.09 20.09 -6.06
N PRO A 511 -23.95 21.12 -6.10
CA PRO A 511 -24.49 21.74 -4.89
C PRO A 511 -25.46 20.82 -4.13
N LEU A 512 -26.26 20.01 -4.84
CA LEU A 512 -27.19 19.05 -4.24
C LEU A 512 -26.47 17.97 -3.41
N CYS A 513 -25.27 17.56 -3.86
CA CYS A 513 -24.42 16.67 -3.08
C CYS A 513 -23.76 17.39 -1.89
N LYS A 514 -23.43 18.67 -2.01
CA LYS A 514 -22.88 19.43 -0.87
C LYS A 514 -23.89 19.53 0.29
N GLU A 515 -25.16 19.78 -0.02
CA GLU A 515 -26.27 19.76 0.95
C GLU A 515 -26.40 18.37 1.61
N LEU A 516 -26.53 17.31 0.79
CA LEU A 516 -26.65 15.93 1.25
C LEU A 516 -25.50 15.53 2.18
N LEU A 517 -24.26 15.76 1.77
CA LEU A 517 -23.09 15.36 2.54
C LEU A 517 -22.98 16.17 3.85
N THR A 518 -23.30 17.48 3.83
CA THR A 518 -23.39 18.29 5.06
C THR A 518 -24.35 17.64 6.07
N LYS A 519 -25.57 17.29 5.64
CA LYS A 519 -26.58 16.63 6.47
C LYS A 519 -26.12 15.25 6.97
N GLN A 520 -25.52 14.43 6.11
CA GLN A 520 -25.01 13.11 6.51
C GLN A 520 -23.85 13.20 7.52
N VAL A 521 -22.96 14.19 7.41
CA VAL A 521 -21.92 14.43 8.44
C VAL A 521 -22.54 14.88 9.76
N GLN A 522 -23.59 15.71 9.74
CA GLN A 522 -24.31 16.12 10.96
C GLN A 522 -24.97 14.93 11.65
N GLU A 523 -25.81 14.18 10.94
CA GLU A 523 -26.55 13.02 11.47
C GLU A 523 -25.59 11.94 12.01
N LEU A 524 -24.62 11.51 11.20
CA LEU A 524 -23.71 10.42 11.56
C LEU A 524 -22.64 10.89 12.57
N GLY A 525 -22.22 12.16 12.50
CA GLY A 525 -21.32 12.79 13.46
C GLY A 525 -21.94 12.92 14.85
N LEU A 526 -23.21 13.30 14.96
CA LEU A 526 -23.94 13.32 16.23
C LEU A 526 -24.06 11.91 16.82
N VAL A 527 -24.47 10.93 16.01
CA VAL A 527 -24.58 9.52 16.47
C VAL A 527 -23.21 8.95 16.89
N ALA A 528 -22.11 9.38 16.25
CA ALA A 528 -20.76 9.00 16.68
C ALA A 528 -20.35 9.72 17.99
N LYS A 529 -20.60 11.02 18.11
CA LYS A 529 -20.32 11.83 19.31
C LYS A 529 -21.03 11.28 20.55
N GLU A 530 -22.34 11.05 20.46
CA GLU A 530 -23.12 10.49 21.57
C GLU A 530 -22.65 9.08 21.94
N ALA A 531 -22.37 8.21 20.95
CA ALA A 531 -21.85 6.87 21.22
C ALA A 531 -20.44 6.85 21.86
N ILE A 532 -19.66 7.94 21.76
CA ILE A 532 -18.33 8.07 22.38
C ILE A 532 -18.42 8.71 23.77
N LEU A 533 -19.20 9.78 23.92
CA LEU A 533 -19.28 10.57 25.17
C LEU A 533 -20.31 10.02 26.17
N HIS A 534 -21.41 9.45 25.69
CA HIS A 534 -22.54 8.98 26.49
C HIS A 534 -22.87 7.51 26.16
N PRO A 535 -21.99 6.55 26.53
CA PRO A 535 -22.30 5.14 26.42
C PRO A 535 -23.60 4.82 27.17
N ARG A 536 -24.57 4.22 26.47
CA ARG A 536 -25.73 3.62 27.15
C ARG A 536 -25.30 2.32 27.80
N ASN A 537 -25.88 2.00 28.96
CA ASN A 537 -25.72 0.69 29.62
C ASN A 537 -26.46 -0.46 28.91
N ASP A 538 -27.04 -0.19 27.73
CA ASP A 538 -27.64 -1.20 26.86
C ASP A 538 -26.60 -2.28 26.55
N ARG A 539 -26.80 -3.50 27.06
CA ARG A 539 -26.04 -4.68 26.66
C ARG A 539 -26.32 -4.94 25.18
N VAL A 540 -25.51 -4.35 24.29
CA VAL A 540 -25.66 -4.51 22.84
C VAL A 540 -25.46 -5.97 22.51
N THR A 541 -26.55 -6.68 22.24
CA THR A 541 -26.53 -8.04 21.71
C THR A 541 -25.81 -7.99 20.36
N SER A 542 -24.61 -8.58 20.33
CA SER A 542 -23.86 -8.74 19.09
C SER A 542 -24.68 -9.62 18.15
N THR A 543 -25.24 -8.99 17.12
CA THR A 543 -25.69 -9.72 15.93
C THR A 543 -24.42 -10.29 15.32
N ASN A 544 -24.25 -11.61 15.39
CA ASN A 544 -22.99 -12.28 15.06
C ASN A 544 -22.76 -12.31 13.54
N ASP A 545 -22.28 -11.22 12.97
CA ASP A 545 -21.62 -11.19 11.66
C ASP A 545 -20.18 -11.74 11.75
N CYS A 546 -19.97 -12.76 12.59
CA CYS A 546 -18.69 -13.45 12.82
C CYS A 546 -18.96 -14.95 12.97
N THR A 547 -19.24 -15.61 11.85
CA THR A 547 -19.25 -17.07 11.73
C THR A 547 -18.34 -17.50 10.58
N ASP A 548 -17.04 -17.23 10.73
CA ASP A 548 -16.00 -18.00 10.03
C ASP A 548 -15.95 -19.42 10.63
N ALA A 549 -17.01 -20.18 10.35
CA ALA A 549 -16.88 -21.61 10.24
C ALA A 549 -16.19 -21.87 8.89
N ASP A 550 -15.00 -22.45 8.92
CA ASP A 550 -14.36 -22.99 7.72
C ASP A 550 -15.18 -24.21 7.24
N THR A 551 -16.31 -23.95 6.59
CA THR A 551 -16.98 -24.95 5.77
C THR A 551 -16.02 -25.29 4.63
N GLU A 552 -15.44 -26.49 4.67
CA GLU A 552 -14.51 -26.93 3.62
C GLU A 552 -15.18 -26.84 2.24
N ASP A 553 -14.43 -26.34 1.25
CA ASP A 553 -14.92 -26.06 -0.10
C ASP A 553 -15.13 -27.41 -0.83
N THR A 554 -16.22 -28.08 -0.48
CA THR A 554 -16.55 -29.48 -0.80
C THR A 554 -17.05 -29.65 -2.23
N THR A 555 -16.25 -29.14 -3.18
CA THR A 555 -16.27 -29.55 -4.58
C THR A 555 -14.86 -29.92 -5.02
N THR A 556 -14.73 -31.10 -5.61
CA THR A 556 -13.46 -31.64 -6.13
C THR A 556 -12.86 -30.67 -7.15
N MET A 557 -11.81 -29.95 -6.74
CA MET A 557 -11.21 -28.89 -7.53
C MET A 557 -10.47 -29.44 -8.76
N LYS A 558 -11.16 -29.54 -9.90
CA LYS A 558 -10.47 -29.33 -11.18
C LYS A 558 -10.01 -27.88 -11.23
N ALA A 559 -8.73 -27.67 -11.55
CA ALA A 559 -8.19 -26.36 -11.88
C ALA A 559 -9.07 -25.72 -12.97
N PRO A 560 -9.36 -24.40 -12.92
CA PRO A 560 -10.08 -23.75 -14.00
C PRO A 560 -9.25 -23.82 -15.28
N GLU A 561 -9.88 -24.24 -16.38
CA GLU A 561 -9.23 -24.42 -17.68
C GLU A 561 -8.81 -23.07 -18.27
N ILE A 562 -7.60 -22.66 -17.91
CA ILE A 562 -6.89 -21.49 -18.44
C ILE A 562 -5.62 -22.01 -19.12
N PRO A 563 -5.26 -21.51 -20.31
CA PRO A 563 -4.05 -21.92 -20.99
C PRO A 563 -2.80 -21.74 -20.10
N GLU A 564 -1.94 -22.76 -20.07
CA GLU A 564 -0.63 -22.68 -19.41
C GLU A 564 0.31 -21.74 -20.17
N CYS A 565 0.26 -21.77 -21.51
CA CYS A 565 0.87 -20.80 -22.40
C CYS A 565 -0.21 -19.84 -22.94
N VAL A 566 0.03 -18.53 -22.84
CA VAL A 566 -0.90 -17.48 -23.24
C VAL A 566 -0.27 -16.61 -24.33
N ASP A 567 -0.96 -16.49 -25.46
CA ASP A 567 -0.57 -15.61 -26.57
C ASP A 567 -0.91 -14.15 -26.25
N LEU A 568 0.13 -13.34 -26.03
CA LEU A 568 0.02 -11.91 -25.73
C LEU A 568 -0.31 -11.06 -26.97
N GLN A 569 0.07 -11.48 -28.17
CA GLN A 569 -0.28 -10.77 -29.40
C GLN A 569 -1.79 -10.88 -29.63
N LYS A 570 -2.33 -12.10 -29.54
CA LYS A 570 -3.77 -12.37 -29.67
C LYS A 570 -4.62 -11.67 -28.61
N ILE A 571 -4.09 -11.44 -27.41
CA ILE A 571 -4.73 -10.59 -26.39
C ILE A 571 -4.79 -9.13 -26.85
N ASN A 572 -3.69 -8.58 -27.37
CA ASN A 572 -3.65 -7.19 -27.82
C ASN A 572 -4.57 -6.97 -29.04
N GLU A 573 -4.56 -7.89 -30.01
CA GLU A 573 -5.52 -7.93 -31.13
C GLU A 573 -6.97 -7.94 -30.61
N THR A 574 -7.30 -8.85 -29.70
CA THR A 574 -8.62 -8.93 -29.05
C THR A 574 -9.03 -7.60 -28.39
N VAL A 575 -8.11 -6.93 -27.69
CA VAL A 575 -8.38 -5.63 -27.04
C VAL A 575 -8.55 -4.50 -28.06
N ASN A 576 -7.82 -4.53 -29.16
CA ASN A 576 -7.96 -3.56 -30.25
C ASN A 576 -9.31 -3.72 -30.98
N ASP A 577 -9.74 -4.95 -31.26
CA ASP A 577 -11.05 -5.25 -31.87
C ASP A 577 -12.21 -4.76 -30.98
N ILE A 578 -12.12 -5.03 -29.67
CA ILE A 578 -13.10 -4.55 -28.69
C ILE A 578 -13.19 -3.01 -28.69
N ASN A 579 -12.06 -2.32 -28.62
CA ASN A 579 -12.03 -0.86 -28.60
C ASN A 579 -12.51 -0.25 -29.93
N SER A 580 -12.23 -0.91 -31.05
CA SER A 580 -12.71 -0.52 -32.38
C SER A 580 -14.23 -0.68 -32.46
N LYS A 581 -14.77 -1.80 -31.99
CA LYS A 581 -16.22 -2.06 -31.90
C LYS A 581 -16.95 -1.04 -31.02
N ILE A 582 -16.40 -0.69 -29.85
CA ILE A 582 -16.97 0.38 -29.01
C ILE A 582 -16.94 1.73 -29.74
N SER A 583 -15.86 2.01 -30.48
CA SER A 583 -15.70 3.27 -31.22
C SER A 583 -16.59 3.38 -32.46
N SER A 584 -17.07 2.27 -33.02
CA SER A 584 -18.03 2.26 -34.13
C SER A 584 -19.49 2.51 -33.71
N LEU A 585 -19.80 2.49 -32.41
CA LEU A 585 -21.13 2.79 -31.91
C LEU A 585 -21.35 4.32 -31.83
N THR A 586 -22.50 4.78 -32.31
CA THR A 586 -22.94 6.17 -32.15
C THR A 586 -23.27 6.47 -30.68
N SER A 587 -22.97 7.68 -30.18
CA SER A 587 -23.35 8.06 -28.81
C SER A 587 -24.86 7.93 -28.58
N PRO A 588 -25.32 7.44 -27.41
CA PRO A 588 -26.74 7.44 -27.06
C PRO A 588 -27.36 8.85 -27.13
N PRO A 589 -28.67 8.96 -27.41
CA PRO A 589 -29.35 10.25 -27.49
C PRO A 589 -29.22 11.05 -26.19
N GLN A 590 -28.98 12.36 -26.32
CA GLN A 590 -28.94 13.28 -25.19
C GLN A 590 -30.33 13.47 -24.58
N PRO A 591 -30.46 13.85 -23.29
CA PRO A 591 -31.74 14.23 -22.71
C PRO A 591 -32.38 15.40 -23.48
N CYS A 592 -33.62 15.22 -23.92
CA CYS A 592 -34.45 16.28 -24.51
C CYS A 592 -35.31 16.93 -23.42
N GLN A 593 -35.45 18.25 -23.42
CA GLN A 593 -36.37 18.92 -22.49
C GLN A 593 -37.82 18.66 -22.94
N GLU A 594 -38.62 18.05 -22.08
CA GLU A 594 -40.08 17.99 -22.24
C GLU A 594 -40.64 19.40 -21.96
N ASN A 595 -41.02 20.11 -23.01
CA ASN A 595 -41.69 21.40 -22.88
C ASN A 595 -43.11 21.20 -22.35
N ILE A 596 -43.48 21.95 -21.30
CA ILE A 596 -44.89 22.11 -20.92
C ILE A 596 -45.52 23.00 -21.99
N THR A 597 -46.46 22.44 -22.76
CA THR A 597 -46.94 23.03 -24.01
C THR A 597 -48.03 24.08 -23.82
N HIS A 598 -47.87 25.22 -24.49
CA HIS A 598 -48.97 25.99 -25.09
C HIS A 598 -48.66 26.17 -26.59
N ALA A 599 -49.69 26.43 -27.41
CA ALA A 599 -49.72 26.00 -28.81
C ALA A 599 -49.54 27.11 -29.87
N GLU A 600 -49.16 26.69 -31.10
CA GLU A 600 -49.35 27.36 -32.42
C GLU A 600 -48.59 28.68 -32.69
N VAL A 601 -48.31 29.13 -33.93
CA VAL A 601 -48.47 28.56 -35.30
C VAL A 601 -47.29 29.05 -36.20
N PRO A 602 -46.87 28.35 -37.28
CA PRO A 602 -45.65 28.70 -38.04
C PRO A 602 -45.90 29.49 -39.36
N VAL A 603 -44.91 30.30 -39.77
CA VAL A 603 -44.79 30.94 -41.10
C VAL A 603 -43.31 30.86 -41.58
N GLN A 604 -43.06 30.99 -42.89
CA GLN A 604 -41.84 30.51 -43.59
C GLN A 604 -40.91 31.63 -44.14
N HIS A 605 -39.81 31.20 -44.81
CA HIS A 605 -38.96 31.93 -45.79
C HIS A 605 -37.86 32.90 -45.22
N VAL A 606 -36.69 33.11 -45.87
CA VAL A 606 -36.02 32.41 -47.00
C VAL A 606 -34.47 32.53 -46.95
N VAL A 607 -33.81 31.69 -47.75
CA VAL A 607 -32.34 31.53 -47.95
C VAL A 607 -31.64 32.75 -48.58
N THR A 608 -30.41 33.10 -48.14
CA THR A 608 -29.30 33.47 -49.05
C THR A 608 -27.88 33.27 -48.47
N ARG A 609 -26.95 32.88 -49.35
CA ARG A 609 -25.44 32.92 -49.30
C ARG A 609 -24.99 33.85 -50.47
N PRO A 610 -23.69 34.20 -50.76
CA PRO A 610 -22.37 33.72 -50.29
C PRO A 610 -21.67 34.77 -49.38
N ALA A 611 -20.34 34.99 -49.23
CA ALA A 611 -19.05 34.51 -49.80
C ALA A 611 -18.00 34.42 -48.64
N ASN A 612 -16.79 33.84 -48.69
CA ASN A 612 -15.71 33.52 -49.66
C ASN A 612 -14.69 34.65 -49.92
N ASP A 613 -13.45 34.48 -49.43
CA ASP A 613 -12.21 35.00 -50.04
C ASP A 613 -10.93 34.28 -49.53
N GLN A 614 -9.85 34.28 -50.32
CA GLN A 614 -8.57 33.59 -50.06
C GLN A 614 -7.34 34.34 -50.61
N SER A 615 -6.22 34.34 -49.87
CA SER A 615 -4.82 34.46 -50.36
C SER A 615 -3.86 34.16 -49.18
N HIS A 616 -2.78 33.36 -49.28
CA HIS A 616 -1.58 33.36 -50.15
C HIS A 616 -0.60 34.52 -49.80
N ALA A 617 0.73 34.34 -49.68
CA ALA A 617 1.60 33.18 -49.97
C ALA A 617 2.91 33.14 -49.10
N GLN A 618 3.59 31.97 -49.09
CA GLN A 618 5.04 31.67 -49.41
C GLN A 618 6.17 32.67 -49.04
N ASN A 619 7.44 32.30 -48.75
CA ASN A 619 8.23 31.03 -48.70
C ASN A 619 9.44 31.22 -47.71
N ASN A 620 10.61 30.53 -47.61
CA ASN A 620 11.37 29.57 -48.46
C ASN A 620 12.39 28.69 -47.65
N MET A 621 13.26 27.96 -48.37
CA MET A 621 14.45 27.12 -48.03
C MET A 621 15.65 27.84 -47.32
N SER A 622 16.70 27.17 -46.77
CA SER A 622 17.63 26.15 -47.36
C SER A 622 18.33 25.17 -46.38
N GLN A 623 19.14 24.23 -46.93
CA GLN A 623 19.82 23.08 -46.28
C GLN A 623 21.36 23.12 -46.45
N GLU A 624 22.15 22.32 -45.70
CA GLU A 624 23.38 21.62 -46.20
C GLU A 624 23.98 20.56 -45.24
N GLU A 625 24.96 19.76 -45.73
CA GLU A 625 25.71 18.65 -45.06
C GLU A 625 27.18 18.58 -45.65
N ALA A 626 28.14 17.65 -45.41
CA ALA A 626 28.11 16.28 -44.87
C ALA A 626 29.46 15.71 -44.32
N GLN A 627 29.42 15.17 -43.10
CA GLN A 627 29.94 13.81 -42.75
C GLN A 627 31.50 13.54 -42.79
N PRO A 628 32.09 12.29 -42.90
CA PRO A 628 33.08 11.81 -41.90
C PRO A 628 34.45 11.28 -42.42
N SER A 629 35.31 10.71 -41.55
CA SER A 629 36.55 9.98 -41.93
C SER A 629 36.91 8.76 -41.03
N LYS A 630 37.95 7.96 -41.38
CA LYS A 630 38.12 6.52 -40.98
C LYS A 630 39.52 6.08 -40.51
N MET A 631 39.54 5.05 -39.65
CA MET A 631 40.46 3.87 -39.52
C MET A 631 41.97 3.94 -39.86
N ARG A 632 42.82 3.39 -38.96
CA ARG A 632 43.85 2.35 -39.31
C ARG A 632 44.27 1.48 -38.11
N SER A 633 45.25 0.58 -38.28
CA SER A 633 45.36 -0.67 -37.49
C SER A 633 46.78 -1.17 -37.16
N LYS A 634 46.96 -1.74 -35.94
CA LYS A 634 47.91 -2.78 -35.43
C LYS A 634 49.40 -2.77 -35.86
N PRO A 635 50.32 -3.05 -34.91
CA PRO A 635 50.93 -4.40 -34.88
C PRO A 635 50.99 -5.05 -33.48
N VAL A 636 51.70 -6.17 -33.33
CA VAL A 636 51.81 -7.02 -32.12
C VAL A 636 53.27 -7.14 -31.66
N ARG A 637 53.53 -7.15 -30.34
CA ARG A 637 54.75 -7.74 -29.76
C ARG A 637 54.53 -8.26 -28.32
N GLN A 638 55.56 -8.92 -27.77
CA GLN A 638 55.47 -9.88 -26.66
C GLN A 638 55.47 -9.25 -25.25
N THR A 639 55.10 -10.08 -24.27
CA THR A 639 54.97 -9.76 -22.84
C THR A 639 56.31 -9.56 -22.11
N PRO A 640 56.44 -8.50 -21.29
CA PRO A 640 57.07 -8.56 -19.99
C PRO A 640 56.05 -8.98 -18.91
N GLN A 641 56.50 -9.55 -17.79
CA GLN A 641 55.66 -9.67 -16.58
C GLN A 641 55.46 -8.26 -15.99
N GLN A 642 54.29 -7.67 -16.20
CA GLN A 642 53.97 -6.38 -15.60
C GLN A 642 53.90 -6.51 -14.08
N ARG A 643 54.78 -5.78 -13.38
CA ARG A 643 54.65 -5.49 -11.95
C ARG A 643 53.30 -4.81 -11.76
N ILE A 644 52.46 -5.31 -10.85
CA ILE A 644 51.15 -4.72 -10.59
C ILE A 644 51.40 -3.42 -9.82
N GLU A 645 51.14 -2.27 -10.44
CA GLU A 645 51.17 -0.97 -9.78
C GLU A 645 49.95 -0.85 -8.85
N VAL A 646 50.17 -1.12 -7.57
CA VAL A 646 49.18 -1.01 -6.50
C VAL A 646 49.38 0.34 -5.81
N VAL A 647 48.30 1.10 -5.65
CA VAL A 647 48.35 2.32 -4.83
C VAL A 647 48.05 1.94 -3.39
N THR A 648 49.09 1.95 -2.56
CA THR A 648 48.97 1.77 -1.10
C THR A 648 48.58 3.09 -0.45
N ARG A 649 47.58 3.04 0.43
CA ARG A 649 47.18 4.12 1.34
C ARG A 649 47.37 3.67 2.78
N ASN A 650 48.09 4.49 3.53
CA ASN A 650 48.35 4.34 4.97
C ASN A 650 47.81 5.58 5.71
N ASP A 651 46.62 6.03 5.31
CA ASP A 651 46.04 7.32 5.71
C ASP A 651 45.63 7.36 7.20
N LEU A 652 45.59 6.21 7.87
CA LEU A 652 45.30 6.04 9.30
C LEU A 652 46.24 5.01 9.96
N PRO A 653 46.50 5.10 11.29
CA PRO A 653 47.46 4.25 11.97
C PRO A 653 47.13 2.74 11.91
N GLY A 654 48.00 1.98 11.25
CA GLY A 654 47.92 0.51 11.24
C GLY A 654 46.72 -0.09 10.49
N ILE A 655 46.18 0.66 9.52
CA ILE A 655 45.31 0.18 8.45
C ILE A 655 46.08 0.34 7.14
N THR A 656 46.08 -0.70 6.31
CA THR A 656 46.67 -0.66 4.97
C THR A 656 45.58 -0.90 3.93
N GLU A 657 45.34 0.07 3.04
CA GLU A 657 44.42 -0.05 1.90
C GLU A 657 45.23 -0.14 0.60
N TRP A 658 45.05 -1.23 -0.15
CA TRP A 658 45.68 -1.47 -1.44
C TRP A 658 44.64 -1.37 -2.56
N LEU A 659 44.75 -0.30 -3.36
CA LEU A 659 43.91 -0.09 -4.55
C LEU A 659 44.55 -0.81 -5.74
N LEU A 660 43.79 -1.73 -6.35
CA LEU A 660 44.25 -2.52 -7.49
C LEU A 660 44.07 -1.74 -8.82
N PRO A 661 44.87 -2.01 -9.87
CA PRO A 661 44.62 -1.47 -11.20
C PRO A 661 43.21 -1.72 -11.73
N THR A 662 42.70 -0.81 -12.57
CA THR A 662 41.34 -0.87 -13.14
C THR A 662 41.01 -2.17 -13.87
N ASN A 663 42.00 -2.91 -14.38
CA ASN A 663 41.80 -4.21 -15.03
C ASN A 663 41.67 -5.40 -14.04
N ILE A 664 41.70 -5.16 -12.73
CA ILE A 664 41.48 -6.14 -11.66
C ILE A 664 40.23 -5.77 -10.84
N CYS A 665 39.07 -5.78 -11.50
CA CYS A 665 37.74 -5.73 -10.86
C CYS A 665 36.74 -6.63 -11.61
N GLN A 666 35.61 -6.95 -10.99
CA GLN A 666 34.61 -7.89 -11.54
C GLN A 666 34.07 -7.49 -12.91
N THR A 667 34.01 -6.18 -13.21
CA THR A 667 33.51 -5.65 -14.49
C THR A 667 34.57 -5.67 -15.60
N ARG A 668 35.82 -5.30 -15.31
CA ARG A 668 36.86 -5.06 -16.33
C ARG A 668 37.88 -6.18 -16.52
N ILE A 669 37.89 -7.17 -15.62
CA ILE A 669 38.84 -8.29 -15.70
C ILE A 669 38.75 -9.03 -17.04
N CYS A 670 39.90 -9.41 -17.59
CA CYS A 670 40.05 -9.97 -18.93
C CYS A 670 39.55 -9.06 -20.08
N GLY A 671 39.46 -7.74 -19.86
CA GLY A 671 39.08 -6.78 -20.91
C GLY A 671 37.59 -6.72 -21.21
N LYS A 672 36.73 -7.20 -20.29
CA LYS A 672 35.28 -7.08 -20.40
C LYS A 672 34.83 -5.61 -20.28
N THR A 673 33.75 -5.29 -21.00
CA THR A 673 33.14 -3.95 -21.05
C THR A 673 31.71 -3.89 -20.53
N LEU A 674 31.10 -5.04 -20.19
CA LEU A 674 29.79 -5.12 -19.55
C LEU A 674 29.94 -5.27 -18.04
N ALA A 675 29.08 -4.60 -17.28
CA ALA A 675 28.99 -4.72 -15.83
C ALA A 675 28.76 -6.18 -15.39
N SER A 676 29.40 -6.60 -14.30
CA SER A 676 29.21 -7.92 -13.70
C SER A 676 28.47 -7.83 -12.36
N ASN A 677 27.50 -8.72 -12.18
CA ASN A 677 26.69 -8.92 -10.97
C ASN A 677 27.19 -10.12 -10.13
N ALA A 678 28.44 -10.54 -10.34
CA ALA A 678 29.03 -11.74 -9.72
C ALA A 678 29.53 -11.55 -8.27
N CYS A 679 29.40 -10.36 -7.68
CA CYS A 679 30.03 -9.99 -6.40
C CYS A 679 29.78 -11.01 -5.27
N THR A 680 28.55 -11.51 -5.13
CA THR A 680 28.19 -12.49 -4.09
C THR A 680 28.94 -13.82 -4.26
N ILE A 681 29.12 -14.28 -5.50
CA ILE A 681 29.87 -15.51 -5.81
C ILE A 681 31.36 -15.29 -5.52
N ILE A 682 31.91 -14.14 -5.93
CA ILE A 682 33.32 -13.79 -5.72
C ILE A 682 33.62 -13.71 -4.21
N ALA A 683 32.76 -13.06 -3.43
CA ALA A 683 32.89 -12.97 -1.98
C ALA A 683 32.86 -14.36 -1.31
N ALA A 684 31.87 -15.20 -1.65
CA ALA A 684 31.78 -16.57 -1.13
C ALA A 684 32.99 -17.45 -1.53
N LEU A 685 33.52 -17.28 -2.74
CA LEU A 685 34.76 -17.93 -3.19
C LEU A 685 35.98 -17.50 -2.37
N CYS A 686 36.08 -16.22 -2.00
CA CYS A 686 37.15 -15.72 -1.13
C CYS A 686 37.04 -16.33 0.28
N CYS A 687 35.84 -16.38 0.87
CA CYS A 687 35.61 -17.06 2.15
C CYS A 687 36.01 -18.55 2.10
N ARG A 688 35.62 -19.28 1.05
CA ARG A 688 36.03 -20.69 0.86
C ARG A 688 37.54 -20.82 0.75
N SER A 689 38.17 -19.95 -0.04
CA SER A 689 39.62 -19.97 -0.27
C SER A 689 40.39 -19.73 1.02
N PHE A 690 39.96 -18.76 1.83
CA PHE A 690 40.61 -18.42 3.11
C PHE A 690 40.50 -19.55 4.15
N LEU A 691 39.28 -20.07 4.36
CA LEU A 691 39.02 -21.18 5.29
C LEU A 691 39.72 -22.49 4.89
N LYS A 692 40.16 -22.61 3.64
CA LYS A 692 40.96 -23.74 3.13
C LYS A 692 42.47 -23.51 3.11
N ARG A 693 42.98 -22.35 3.57
CA ARG A 693 44.39 -21.95 3.41
C ARG A 693 44.84 -21.93 1.94
N GLU A 694 43.90 -21.60 1.04
CA GLU A 694 44.16 -21.32 -0.39
C GLU A 694 44.31 -19.81 -0.67
N LEU A 695 43.89 -18.95 0.25
CA LEU A 695 44.04 -17.48 0.25
C LEU A 695 44.47 -17.06 1.67
N GLU A 696 45.31 -16.04 1.75
CA GLU A 696 45.89 -15.51 3.00
C GLU A 696 45.57 -14.02 3.16
N ILE A 697 45.64 -13.52 4.40
CA ILE A 697 45.65 -12.07 4.68
C ILE A 697 47.05 -11.55 4.31
N PRO A 698 47.21 -10.60 3.38
CA PRO A 698 48.51 -10.20 2.90
C PRO A 698 49.25 -9.28 3.86
N LEU A 699 50.52 -9.61 4.13
CA LEU A 699 51.55 -8.65 4.48
C LEU A 699 52.17 -8.06 3.19
N ASP A 700 52.84 -6.91 3.27
CA ASP A 700 53.40 -6.21 2.09
C ASP A 700 54.30 -7.12 1.20
N ALA A 701 55.04 -8.03 1.81
CA ALA A 701 55.91 -9.00 1.10
C ALA A 701 55.12 -10.09 0.33
N GLU A 702 53.89 -10.39 0.76
CA GLU A 702 53.06 -11.48 0.22
C GLU A 702 51.86 -10.99 -0.61
N LEU A 703 51.62 -9.68 -0.62
CA LEU A 703 50.55 -8.99 -1.36
C LEU A 703 50.41 -9.47 -2.81
N GLY A 704 51.52 -9.71 -3.52
CA GLY A 704 51.50 -10.22 -4.89
C GLY A 704 50.83 -11.60 -5.03
N ASN A 705 50.93 -12.47 -4.02
CA ASN A 705 50.28 -13.78 -4.01
C ASN A 705 48.78 -13.63 -3.74
N ALA A 706 48.39 -12.80 -2.76
CA ALA A 706 47.00 -12.52 -2.45
C ALA A 706 46.26 -11.87 -3.63
N ILE A 707 46.87 -10.89 -4.31
CA ILE A 707 46.30 -10.27 -5.52
C ILE A 707 46.15 -11.29 -6.65
N ASN A 708 47.15 -12.14 -6.88
CA ASN A 708 47.06 -13.16 -7.93
C ASN A 708 45.96 -14.20 -7.64
N LYS A 709 45.81 -14.65 -6.39
CA LYS A 709 44.70 -15.54 -5.99
C LYS A 709 43.35 -14.82 -6.10
N PHE A 710 43.24 -13.59 -5.62
CA PHE A 710 42.00 -12.81 -5.70
C PHE A 710 41.57 -12.59 -7.16
N LYS A 711 42.50 -12.27 -8.06
CA LYS A 711 42.29 -12.18 -9.51
C LYS A 711 41.72 -13.49 -10.10
N GLN A 712 42.24 -14.65 -9.70
CA GLN A 712 41.68 -15.96 -10.10
C GLN A 712 40.25 -16.17 -9.57
N LEU A 713 39.97 -15.77 -8.32
CA LEU A 713 38.64 -15.90 -7.71
C LEU A 713 37.61 -14.98 -8.38
N ILE A 714 37.99 -13.75 -8.75
CA ILE A 714 37.17 -12.83 -9.56
C ILE A 714 36.86 -13.45 -10.94
N MET A 715 37.87 -13.99 -11.63
CA MET A 715 37.66 -14.70 -12.91
C MET A 715 36.73 -15.89 -12.78
N THR A 716 36.90 -16.69 -11.73
CA THR A 716 36.09 -17.89 -11.45
C THR A 716 34.64 -17.53 -11.12
N GLY A 717 34.42 -16.54 -10.25
CA GLY A 717 33.08 -16.07 -9.91
C GLY A 717 32.32 -15.50 -11.11
N ASN A 718 33.02 -14.75 -11.97
CA ASN A 718 32.48 -14.27 -13.26
C ASN A 718 32.11 -15.41 -14.23
N MET A 719 32.87 -16.51 -14.23
CA MET A 719 32.57 -17.68 -15.06
C MET A 719 31.33 -18.42 -14.54
N LEU A 720 31.29 -18.68 -13.24
CA LEU A 720 30.16 -19.35 -12.58
C LEU A 720 28.86 -18.54 -12.70
N TYR A 721 28.91 -17.21 -12.54
CA TYR A 721 27.76 -16.33 -12.74
C TYR A 721 27.17 -16.47 -14.16
N GLY A 722 28.03 -16.45 -15.19
CA GLY A 722 27.60 -16.65 -16.58
C GLY A 722 26.99 -18.03 -16.85
N GLY A 723 27.49 -19.07 -16.16
CA GLY A 723 26.96 -20.43 -16.25
C GLY A 723 25.52 -20.59 -15.74
N LEU A 724 25.09 -19.74 -14.79
CA LEU A 724 23.76 -19.81 -14.17
C LEU A 724 22.60 -19.32 -15.06
N ARG A 725 22.88 -18.79 -16.26
CA ARG A 725 21.88 -18.28 -17.24
C ARG A 725 20.81 -17.34 -16.64
N ILE A 726 21.24 -16.49 -15.72
CA ILE A 726 20.37 -15.53 -15.01
C ILE A 726 19.83 -14.47 -15.99
N LEU A 727 18.55 -14.13 -15.86
CA LEU A 727 17.92 -13.06 -16.63
C LEU A 727 18.58 -11.72 -16.30
N CYS A 728 18.89 -10.91 -17.32
CA CYS A 728 19.63 -9.64 -17.21
C CYS A 728 19.01 -8.57 -16.29
N ASN A 729 17.79 -8.79 -15.81
CA ASN A 729 17.05 -7.87 -14.93
C ASN A 729 16.86 -8.43 -13.49
N GLN A 730 17.46 -9.56 -13.13
CA GLN A 730 17.48 -10.01 -11.73
C GLN A 730 18.53 -9.24 -10.90
N PRO A 731 18.24 -8.95 -9.61
CA PRO A 731 19.23 -8.37 -8.70
C PRO A 731 20.39 -9.33 -8.44
N ASN A 732 21.41 -8.86 -7.72
CA ASN A 732 22.53 -9.70 -7.27
C ASN A 732 22.01 -10.91 -6.49
N LEU A 733 22.66 -12.06 -6.67
CA LEU A 733 22.24 -13.31 -6.03
C LEU A 733 22.35 -13.19 -4.50
N GLU A 734 21.36 -13.70 -3.80
CA GLU A 734 21.42 -13.95 -2.36
C GLU A 734 22.52 -14.97 -2.03
N VAL A 735 23.27 -14.76 -0.94
CA VAL A 735 24.39 -15.66 -0.58
C VAL A 735 23.88 -17.07 -0.28
N CYS A 736 22.71 -17.18 0.33
CA CYS A 736 21.97 -18.44 0.54
C CYS A 736 21.72 -19.21 -0.77
N ASP A 737 21.46 -18.50 -1.86
CA ASP A 737 21.24 -19.09 -3.18
C ASP A 737 22.56 -19.44 -3.86
N VAL A 738 23.59 -18.61 -3.71
CA VAL A 738 24.96 -18.90 -4.18
C VAL A 738 25.49 -20.21 -3.59
N VAL A 739 25.40 -20.37 -2.26
CA VAL A 739 25.89 -21.57 -1.56
C VAL A 739 25.11 -22.83 -1.94
N LYS A 740 23.81 -22.72 -2.27
CA LYS A 740 22.98 -23.86 -2.71
C LYS A 740 23.15 -24.22 -4.18
N LYS A 741 23.29 -23.21 -5.07
CA LYS A 741 23.34 -23.41 -6.53
C LYS A 741 24.74 -23.80 -7.01
N ILE A 742 25.79 -23.42 -6.29
CA ILE A 742 27.18 -23.74 -6.64
C ILE A 742 27.69 -24.82 -5.66
N VAL A 743 27.38 -26.08 -5.97
CA VAL A 743 27.64 -27.26 -5.13
C VAL A 743 29.10 -27.35 -4.67
N ASP A 744 30.06 -26.95 -5.51
CA ASP A 744 31.50 -26.97 -5.21
C ASP A 744 32.00 -25.85 -4.28
N LEU A 745 31.13 -24.94 -3.81
CA LEU A 745 31.51 -24.01 -2.75
C LEU A 745 31.79 -24.73 -1.43
N LYS A 746 31.06 -25.81 -1.11
CA LYS A 746 31.25 -26.61 0.12
C LYS A 746 31.44 -25.73 1.38
N LEU A 747 30.62 -24.69 1.49
CA LEU A 747 30.51 -23.81 2.66
C LEU A 747 29.22 -24.10 3.42
N ARG A 748 29.30 -24.07 4.75
CA ARG A 748 28.16 -24.08 5.65
C ARG A 748 28.10 -22.73 6.35
N MET A 749 26.94 -22.07 6.32
CA MET A 749 26.69 -20.87 7.11
C MET A 749 26.65 -21.25 8.60
N VAL A 750 27.39 -20.51 9.44
CA VAL A 750 27.48 -20.71 10.89
C VAL A 750 26.57 -19.73 11.62
N LYS A 751 26.54 -18.48 11.18
CA LYS A 751 25.83 -17.36 11.81
C LYS A 751 25.32 -16.44 10.71
N ASP A 752 24.01 -16.25 10.62
CA ASP A 752 23.45 -15.07 9.96
C ASP A 752 23.19 -14.04 11.06
N LEU A 753 23.79 -12.87 10.95
CA LEU A 753 23.66 -11.81 11.94
C LEU A 753 22.62 -10.75 11.56
N GLY A 754 22.16 -10.74 10.30
CA GLY A 754 21.14 -9.79 9.84
C GLY A 754 21.59 -8.33 9.90
N PHE A 755 20.65 -7.45 10.23
CA PHE A 755 20.86 -6.00 10.31
C PHE A 755 21.51 -5.58 11.63
N PHE A 756 22.49 -4.68 11.53
CA PHE A 756 23.21 -4.08 12.64
C PHE A 756 22.98 -2.55 12.71
N TYR A 757 23.16 -1.96 13.88
CA TYR A 757 23.67 -0.60 14.02
C TYR A 757 25.20 -0.64 13.91
N ALA A 758 25.84 0.49 13.58
CA ALA A 758 27.29 0.53 13.41
C ALA A 758 28.03 0.00 14.67
N GLU A 759 27.55 0.38 15.86
CA GLU A 759 28.01 -0.10 17.17
C GLU A 759 28.02 -1.64 17.32
N ASP A 760 26.99 -2.34 16.81
CA ASP A 760 26.91 -3.81 16.88
C ASP A 760 27.98 -4.50 15.96
N ILE A 761 28.43 -3.80 14.91
CA ILE A 761 29.45 -4.30 13.97
C ILE A 761 30.83 -4.24 14.61
N TYR A 762 31.11 -3.17 15.35
CA TYR A 762 32.34 -3.06 16.14
C TYR A 762 32.44 -4.21 17.15
N GLU A 763 31.40 -4.47 17.94
CA GLU A 763 31.37 -5.63 18.84
C GLU A 763 31.55 -6.96 18.09
N THR A 764 30.96 -7.10 16.90
CA THR A 764 31.08 -8.30 16.08
C THR A 764 32.49 -8.52 15.53
N LEU A 765 33.17 -7.47 15.07
CA LEU A 765 34.56 -7.52 14.61
C LEU A 765 35.52 -7.83 15.76
N CYS A 766 35.30 -7.23 16.94
CA CYS A 766 36.01 -7.59 18.17
C CYS A 766 35.80 -9.06 18.57
N GLN A 767 34.57 -9.59 18.48
CA GLN A 767 34.29 -11.01 18.70
C GLN A 767 35.02 -11.92 17.70
N LEU A 768 35.07 -11.54 16.41
CA LEU A 768 35.76 -12.31 15.36
C LEU A 768 37.27 -12.36 15.59
N LEU A 769 37.87 -11.27 16.07
CA LEU A 769 39.29 -11.18 16.45
C LEU A 769 39.63 -11.98 17.72
N GLN A 770 38.66 -12.18 18.62
CA GLN A 770 38.81 -12.97 19.85
C GLN A 770 38.57 -14.48 19.64
N CYS A 771 38.16 -14.92 18.43
CA CYS A 771 38.00 -16.33 18.12
C CYS A 771 39.33 -16.98 17.68
N GLU A 772 39.67 -18.13 18.27
CA GLU A 772 40.82 -18.91 17.81
C GLU A 772 40.59 -19.49 16.40
N GLY A 773 41.44 -19.08 15.46
CA GLY A 773 41.47 -19.58 14.10
C GLY A 773 40.45 -18.97 13.14
N ARG A 774 40.64 -19.27 11.85
CA ARG A 774 40.06 -18.56 10.70
C ARG A 774 38.54 -18.41 10.74
N GLN A 775 38.10 -17.16 10.75
CA GLN A 775 36.72 -16.76 10.48
C GLN A 775 36.62 -16.15 9.08
N ALA A 776 35.52 -16.42 8.38
CA ALA A 776 35.21 -15.76 7.12
C ALA A 776 33.72 -15.46 7.00
N GLY A 777 33.38 -14.33 6.38
CA GLY A 777 32.00 -13.93 6.14
C GLY A 777 31.83 -13.09 4.88
N VAL A 778 30.58 -12.93 4.46
CA VAL A 778 30.19 -12.02 3.38
C VAL A 778 29.46 -10.83 3.98
N LEU A 779 29.98 -9.63 3.75
CA LEU A 779 29.33 -8.35 4.07
C LEU A 779 28.48 -7.91 2.88
N ILE A 780 27.28 -7.39 3.16
CA ILE A 780 26.34 -6.87 2.15
C ILE A 780 26.00 -5.40 2.45
N PHE A 781 26.03 -4.53 1.43
CA PHE A 781 25.76 -3.09 1.53
C PHE A 781 24.69 -2.63 0.53
N PRO A 782 23.95 -1.53 0.79
CA PRO A 782 23.03 -0.91 -0.15
C PRO A 782 23.70 -0.48 -1.47
N PRO A 783 23.00 -0.57 -2.62
CA PRO A 783 21.72 -1.23 -2.79
C PRO A 783 21.81 -2.74 -2.51
N ASP A 784 22.71 -3.45 -3.20
CA ASP A 784 22.91 -4.90 -3.06
C ASP A 784 24.39 -5.34 -3.36
N LYS A 785 25.40 -4.56 -2.94
CA LYS A 785 26.84 -4.92 -3.11
C LYS A 785 27.26 -6.01 -2.11
N SER A 786 28.15 -6.94 -2.51
CA SER A 786 28.75 -7.95 -1.60
C SER A 786 30.28 -7.96 -1.64
N VAL A 787 30.93 -8.12 -0.48
CA VAL A 787 32.40 -8.27 -0.34
C VAL A 787 32.73 -9.36 0.69
N ALA A 788 33.96 -9.88 0.68
CA ALA A 788 34.42 -10.82 1.70
C ALA A 788 35.08 -10.11 2.88
N LEU A 789 34.81 -10.62 4.08
CA LEU A 789 35.43 -10.27 5.36
C LEU A 789 36.15 -11.52 5.89
N LEU A 790 37.43 -11.41 6.20
CA LEU A 790 38.29 -12.51 6.66
C LEU A 790 38.97 -12.11 7.98
N ALA A 791 39.18 -13.04 8.92
CA ALA A 791 39.94 -12.79 10.14
C ALA A 791 40.74 -14.02 10.60
N ASP A 792 41.99 -13.81 11.02
CA ASP A 792 42.91 -14.81 11.59
C ASP A 792 44.00 -14.08 12.40
N ASN A 793 44.49 -14.67 13.50
CA ASN A 793 45.64 -14.19 14.31
C ASN A 793 45.71 -12.66 14.56
N GLU A 794 44.67 -12.07 15.17
CA GLU A 794 44.57 -10.63 15.45
C GLU A 794 44.53 -9.69 14.21
N GLU A 795 44.35 -10.20 12.98
CA GLU A 795 44.19 -9.38 11.77
C GLU A 795 42.81 -9.59 11.11
N VAL A 796 42.23 -8.50 10.57
CA VAL A 796 41.00 -8.49 9.74
C VAL A 796 41.34 -7.99 8.34
N ALA A 797 40.77 -8.64 7.32
CA ALA A 797 40.87 -8.21 5.92
C ALA A 797 39.50 -8.10 5.24
N VAL A 798 39.32 -7.08 4.40
CA VAL A 798 38.21 -6.94 3.47
C VAL A 798 38.71 -7.03 2.04
N PHE A 799 38.06 -7.85 1.22
CA PHE A 799 38.35 -8.05 -0.20
C PHE A 799 37.14 -7.61 -1.02
N ASP A 800 37.23 -6.44 -1.65
CA ASP A 800 36.21 -5.89 -2.55
C ASP A 800 36.63 -6.04 -4.02
N SER A 801 35.72 -6.56 -4.85
CA SER A 801 35.92 -6.79 -6.28
C SER A 801 35.18 -5.81 -7.20
N HIS A 802 34.47 -4.83 -6.64
CA HIS A 802 33.87 -3.73 -7.40
C HIS A 802 34.95 -2.78 -7.98
N GLU A 803 34.50 -1.79 -8.76
CA GLU A 803 35.36 -0.72 -9.30
C GLU A 803 35.22 0.55 -8.45
N HIS A 804 36.34 1.23 -8.20
CA HIS A 804 36.43 2.36 -7.26
C HIS A 804 37.09 3.58 -7.91
N GLY A 805 36.28 4.37 -8.63
CA GLY A 805 36.70 5.60 -9.28
C GLY A 805 37.62 5.32 -10.47
N GLN A 806 38.92 5.65 -10.33
CA GLN A 806 39.96 5.32 -11.31
C GLN A 806 40.75 4.06 -10.93
N ASN A 807 40.26 3.25 -9.98
CA ASN A 807 40.90 2.00 -9.53
C ASN A 807 39.95 0.80 -9.69
N GLY A 808 40.51 -0.41 -9.65
CA GLY A 808 39.79 -1.67 -9.67
C GLY A 808 39.25 -2.05 -8.29
N GLY A 809 39.42 -3.32 -7.92
CA GLY A 809 39.11 -3.81 -6.58
C GLY A 809 40.01 -3.22 -5.48
N ILE A 810 39.67 -3.52 -4.23
CA ILE A 810 40.38 -3.05 -3.04
C ILE A 810 40.64 -4.24 -2.12
N ILE A 811 41.84 -4.27 -1.52
CA ILE A 811 42.14 -5.11 -0.36
C ILE A 811 42.46 -4.15 0.79
N THR A 812 41.75 -4.27 1.91
CA THR A 812 42.00 -3.46 3.12
C THR A 812 42.31 -4.39 4.29
N VAL A 813 43.41 -4.16 5.01
CA VAL A 813 43.80 -4.94 6.19
C VAL A 813 43.93 -4.02 7.41
N CYS A 814 43.42 -4.49 8.55
CA CYS A 814 43.54 -3.83 9.85
C CYS A 814 44.02 -4.82 10.91
N ARG A 815 44.84 -4.34 11.85
CA ARG A 815 45.23 -5.09 13.04
C ARG A 815 44.28 -4.79 14.21
N SER A 816 44.03 -5.80 15.02
CA SER A 816 43.30 -5.82 16.30
C SER A 816 43.31 -4.48 17.05
N LYS A 817 44.50 -3.90 17.26
CA LYS A 817 44.72 -2.71 18.11
C LYS A 817 44.22 -1.38 17.53
N ASN A 818 43.80 -1.33 16.27
CA ASN A 818 43.29 -0.12 15.60
C ASN A 818 41.89 -0.34 14.98
N ILE A 819 41.13 -1.28 15.54
CA ILE A 819 39.76 -1.61 15.08
C ILE A 819 38.81 -0.41 15.14
N ASP A 820 39.01 0.54 16.06
CA ASP A 820 38.29 1.81 16.15
C ASP A 820 38.46 2.66 14.86
N ASP A 821 39.70 2.78 14.36
CA ASP A 821 39.99 3.55 13.14
C ASP A 821 39.43 2.86 11.89
N PHE A 822 39.45 1.52 11.85
CA PHE A 822 38.86 0.75 10.75
C PHE A 822 37.33 0.88 10.74
N PHE A 823 36.73 0.92 11.93
CA PHE A 823 35.31 1.20 12.10
C PHE A 823 34.95 2.63 11.67
N LEU A 824 35.75 3.64 12.03
CA LEU A 824 35.59 5.03 11.56
C LEU A 824 35.75 5.17 10.04
N LEU A 825 36.73 4.48 9.44
CA LEU A 825 36.87 4.40 7.97
C LEU A 825 35.66 3.73 7.30
N SER A 826 34.98 2.84 8.03
CA SER A 826 33.80 2.12 7.55
C SER A 826 32.50 2.93 7.66
N SER A 827 32.29 3.70 8.74
CA SER A 827 31.00 4.31 9.04
C SER A 827 30.59 5.42 8.07
N ASP A 828 31.54 6.26 7.63
CA ASP A 828 31.29 7.35 6.66
C ASP A 828 31.18 6.89 5.19
N LYS A 829 31.65 5.68 4.87
CA LYS A 829 31.70 5.14 3.49
C LYS A 829 30.76 3.95 3.24
N TRP A 830 30.39 3.19 4.27
CA TRP A 830 29.74 1.87 4.13
C TRP A 830 28.58 1.71 5.12
N VAL A 831 27.35 1.96 4.65
CA VAL A 831 26.15 1.53 5.39
C VAL A 831 26.05 0.00 5.30
N ILE A 832 26.63 -0.73 6.25
CA ILE A 832 26.55 -2.20 6.29
C ILE A 832 25.10 -2.64 6.57
N ARG A 833 24.66 -3.69 5.86
CA ARG A 833 23.26 -4.15 5.88
C ARG A 833 23.10 -5.59 6.39
N TRP A 834 24.05 -6.48 6.06
CA TRP A 834 24.10 -7.87 6.53
C TRP A 834 25.54 -8.36 6.70
N LEU A 835 25.77 -9.30 7.62
CA LEU A 835 26.96 -10.17 7.68
C LEU A 835 26.52 -11.61 7.90
N GLN A 836 27.05 -12.51 7.06
CA GLN A 836 26.89 -13.96 7.21
C GLN A 836 28.26 -14.61 7.35
N LEU A 837 28.44 -15.42 8.39
CA LEU A 837 29.69 -16.13 8.70
C LEU A 837 29.64 -17.58 8.23
N PHE A 838 30.77 -18.10 7.78
CA PHE A 838 30.90 -19.42 7.16
C PHE A 838 31.97 -20.29 7.82
N THR A 839 31.77 -21.59 7.72
CA THR A 839 32.78 -22.64 7.94
C THR A 839 32.81 -23.56 6.72
N THR A 840 33.87 -24.33 6.55
CA THR A 840 33.95 -25.35 5.51
C THR A 840 33.04 -26.54 5.84
N CYS A 841 32.45 -27.13 4.80
CA CYS A 841 31.87 -28.47 4.89
C CYS A 841 33.01 -29.49 4.91
N ILE A 842 33.61 -29.69 6.08
CA ILE A 842 34.33 -30.92 6.41
C ILE A 842 33.26 -32.03 6.56
N GLY A 843 33.61 -33.26 6.15
CA GLY A 843 32.74 -34.44 6.29
C GLY A 843 32.72 -34.98 7.71
#